data_AF-A0A8H8C606-F1
#
_entry.id   AF-A0A8H8C606-F1
#
_cell.length_a   1.000
_cell.length_b   1.000
_cell.length_c   1.000
_cell.angle_alpha   90.00
_cell.angle_beta   90.00
_cell.angle_gamma   90.00
#
_symmetry.space_group_name_H-M   'P 1'
#
loop_
_entity.id
_entity.type
_entity.pdbx_description
1 polymer ?
#
loop_
_entity_poly.entity_id
_entity_poly.type
_entity_poly.pdbx_seq_one_letter_code
_entity_poly.pdbx_strand_id
1 'polypeptide(L)'
;MDPLNSCQECNIIAFYLETGSEIKWGAAGNFVSDPAAMKLLLSGGFYAFLVSVVIVVIAFFASQVLYDGTFAVLSGLTEAFTNRRLQPRKTPKQLLDDDDDSERGTCIDSISSQEDCLDSSGQNIDRTSFESEALLLKAKPNRTGRYSKWISRAMFITPFTTVLFLLYVRPRHFPFAHMSGSLPLTLREIWGVYSEGLCQPGHSREFEVFPLPELISSEFWEQPSGRHIGWMPTANMSLVIESGKSRPPTPSWLPEEKIHGFDRWYDDGQAAALPHVPENSRERIHGEYKGVSYDPIKDPVRITNLDQDLLLPIKEALAHRKIAIKHVVIIHLESTRKDVFPFKKDSHLHNLVMKSHTSNDSIDAVNIELSKLTINTEQLTGEASGFQPAEVGGFVPKAVTWRELNKERGGINVVGAFTGSTTTFKSMVGSHCGAQPLPVDFTVEARGHIYQPCIPDILKLFNHNKRSHSKESRGTKTTGKDFDSKPWKSVFVQSITDQYDHQDELNEHMGFSEVIVKSTIDNPASKYFPPTEKESNYFGYPETQVKDYMRDLFLDAEKNNERLFLSHFTSSTHHPWNTPEAAAGEDFDFLKRSAWRSEHQLNRYLNTIRYGDRWIGQVMDMIEEVGAAQETLVVMIGDHGMAFEEDSPKHSTFENGHISNIRVPLLFHHPSLPRIQLGINATSLSIIPTILDLLTSTSSLNTQDTEIASHLIQQYEGQSLARPYKVEKNGRQAWIVSVLNAGGAILSVSSAAVPHRLILPVCKSGVYRFTSTTRDPNELHPIEEYSISALAARVAKEFGDEDAAKWVVDAEKIGKWWVVEQRRRWRFMGASLQDDRTAEELEGAGTTKKEHWWDT
;
A
#
# COMPACT_ATOMS: atom_id res chain seq x y z
N MET A 1 6.60 37.60 -3.76
CA MET A 1 6.59 36.13 -3.86
C MET A 1 6.14 35.63 -2.49
N ASP A 2 4.97 34.99 -2.41
CA ASP A 2 4.40 34.55 -1.14
C ASP A 2 5.22 33.42 -0.50
N PRO A 3 5.61 33.51 0.78
CA PRO A 3 6.40 32.49 1.48
C PRO A 3 5.65 31.17 1.73
N LEU A 4 4.33 31.13 1.47
CA LEU A 4 3.52 29.90 1.55
C LEU A 4 3.76 28.94 0.38
N ASN A 5 4.07 29.45 -0.82
CA ASN A 5 4.28 28.60 -2.00
C ASN A 5 5.66 27.91 -2.00
N SER A 6 6.68 28.51 -1.38
CA SER A 6 8.00 27.90 -1.23
C SER A 6 8.02 26.70 -0.28
N CYS A 7 7.06 26.61 0.65
CA CYS A 7 6.99 25.52 1.62
C CYS A 7 6.48 24.21 0.99
N GLN A 8 5.54 24.28 0.04
CA GLN A 8 4.99 23.09 -0.64
C GLN A 8 6.02 22.40 -1.56
N GLU A 9 6.86 23.16 -2.28
CA GLU A 9 7.95 22.58 -3.08
C GLU A 9 8.97 21.84 -2.23
N CYS A 10 9.31 22.41 -1.06
CA CYS A 10 10.22 21.77 -0.11
C CYS A 10 9.64 20.45 0.42
N ASN A 11 8.33 20.38 0.62
CA ASN A 11 7.65 19.17 1.09
C ASN A 11 7.64 18.04 0.06
N ILE A 12 7.49 18.36 -1.23
CA ILE A 12 7.57 17.38 -2.32
C ILE A 12 8.99 16.83 -2.44
N ILE A 13 10.00 17.71 -2.36
CA ILE A 13 11.42 17.30 -2.38
C ILE A 13 11.74 16.43 -1.16
N ALA A 14 11.27 16.82 0.03
CA ALA A 14 11.45 16.03 1.25
C ALA A 14 10.82 14.64 1.14
N PHE A 15 9.58 14.56 0.63
CA PHE A 15 8.92 13.27 0.40
C PHE A 15 9.67 12.41 -0.64
N TYR A 16 10.17 13.01 -1.72
CA TYR A 16 10.97 12.28 -2.71
C TYR A 16 12.29 11.77 -2.10
N LEU A 17 12.94 12.56 -1.25
CA LEU A 17 14.15 12.13 -0.54
C LEU A 17 13.88 10.99 0.46
N GLU A 18 12.69 10.96 1.06
CA GLU A 18 12.32 9.95 2.06
C GLU A 18 11.72 8.66 1.45
N THR A 19 11.09 8.75 0.27
CA THR A 19 10.33 7.63 -0.32
C THR A 19 10.82 7.19 -1.70
N GLY A 20 11.66 8.01 -2.35
CA GLY A 20 12.04 7.85 -3.75
C GLY A 20 10.89 8.05 -4.74
N SER A 21 9.73 8.54 -4.26
CA SER A 21 8.51 8.72 -5.05
C SER A 21 8.15 10.20 -5.18
N GLU A 22 7.64 10.62 -6.34
CA GLU A 22 7.19 12.00 -6.56
C GLU A 22 5.70 12.15 -6.20
N ILE A 23 5.37 13.09 -5.32
CA ILE A 23 3.98 13.55 -5.15
C ILE A 23 3.64 14.45 -6.36
N LYS A 24 2.70 14.03 -7.20
CA LYS A 24 2.16 14.91 -8.25
C LYS A 24 1.31 16.00 -7.61
N TRP A 25 1.44 17.23 -8.10
CA TRP A 25 0.84 18.47 -7.55
C TRP A 25 -0.66 18.43 -7.19
N GLY A 26 -1.45 17.54 -7.78
CA GLY A 26 -2.87 17.35 -7.42
C GLY A 26 -3.08 16.75 -6.02
N ALA A 27 -2.11 15.97 -5.51
CA ALA A 27 -2.22 15.25 -4.22
C ALA A 27 -1.59 15.98 -3.02
N ALA A 28 -0.95 17.14 -3.25
CA ALA A 28 -0.23 17.86 -2.21
C ALA A 28 -1.14 18.64 -1.24
N GLY A 29 -2.42 18.85 -1.59
CA GLY A 29 -3.35 19.68 -0.83
C GLY A 29 -3.79 19.08 0.51
N ASN A 30 -4.03 17.77 0.56
CA ASN A 30 -4.54 17.06 1.75
C ASN A 30 -3.43 16.38 2.57
N PHE A 31 -2.21 16.29 2.04
CA PHE A 31 -1.01 15.80 2.76
C PHE A 31 -0.64 16.65 3.98
N VAL A 32 -1.12 17.90 4.02
CA VAL A 32 -0.85 18.88 5.08
C VAL A 32 -1.88 18.79 6.23
N SER A 33 -2.95 18.00 6.09
CA SER A 33 -3.98 17.86 7.14
C SER A 33 -3.84 16.62 8.03
N ASP A 34 -2.98 15.67 7.69
CA ASP A 34 -2.75 14.46 8.49
C ASP A 34 -1.52 14.62 9.41
N PRO A 35 -1.65 14.51 10.75
CA PRO A 35 -0.53 14.56 11.68
C PRO A 35 0.56 13.50 11.44
N ALA A 36 0.22 12.31 10.94
CA ALA A 36 1.17 11.23 10.66
C ALA A 36 1.93 11.48 9.34
N ALA A 37 1.23 11.86 8.27
CA ALA A 37 1.86 12.35 7.04
C ALA A 37 2.69 13.61 7.28
N MET A 38 2.23 14.52 8.15
CA MET A 38 3.00 15.69 8.57
C MET A 38 4.26 15.26 9.33
N LYS A 39 4.21 14.21 10.14
CA LYS A 39 5.39 13.69 10.85
C LYS A 39 6.40 13.03 9.89
N LEU A 40 5.93 12.33 8.85
CA LEU A 40 6.75 11.80 7.75
C LEU A 40 7.34 12.92 6.86
N LEU A 41 6.64 14.03 6.72
CA LEU A 41 7.08 15.19 5.96
C LEU A 41 8.02 16.09 6.78
N LEU A 42 7.81 16.16 8.10
CA LEU A 42 8.67 16.82 9.08
C LEU A 42 9.93 16.00 9.41
N SER A 43 9.94 14.67 9.21
CA SER A 43 11.19 13.90 9.29
C SER A 43 12.18 14.30 8.19
N GLY A 44 11.68 14.77 7.05
CA GLY A 44 12.46 15.46 6.01
C GLY A 44 12.72 16.95 6.27
N GLY A 45 12.29 17.50 7.41
CA GLY A 45 12.33 18.94 7.72
C GLY A 45 13.74 19.55 7.69
N PHE A 46 14.76 18.74 8.02
CA PHE A 46 16.16 19.16 7.87
C PHE A 46 16.54 19.42 6.42
N TYR A 47 16.13 18.54 5.50
CA TYR A 47 16.38 18.70 4.06
C TYR A 47 15.57 19.85 3.47
N ALA A 48 14.31 20.00 3.88
CA ALA A 48 13.45 21.13 3.49
C ALA A 48 14.07 22.48 3.89
N PHE A 49 14.61 22.59 5.11
CA PHE A 49 15.32 23.77 5.57
C PHE A 49 16.59 24.04 4.74
N LEU A 50 17.40 23.01 4.48
CA LEU A 50 18.64 23.14 3.73
C LEU A 50 18.41 23.57 2.28
N VAL A 51 17.39 22.99 1.63
CA VAL A 51 16.93 23.38 0.28
C VAL A 51 16.42 24.83 0.29
N SER A 52 15.63 25.21 1.28
CA SER A 52 15.12 26.59 1.43
C SER A 52 16.26 27.61 1.52
N VAL A 53 17.29 27.32 2.32
CA VAL A 53 18.48 28.19 2.45
C VAL A 53 19.21 28.30 1.12
N VAL A 54 19.43 27.19 0.41
CA VAL A 54 20.09 27.19 -0.90
C VAL A 54 19.31 28.01 -1.92
N ILE A 55 17.98 27.85 -1.98
CA ILE A 55 17.11 28.62 -2.89
C ILE A 55 17.20 30.11 -2.58
N VAL A 56 17.14 30.51 -1.31
CA VAL A 56 17.24 31.92 -0.91
C VAL A 56 18.61 32.51 -1.27
N VAL A 57 19.69 31.76 -1.06
CA VAL A 57 21.05 32.19 -1.43
C VAL A 57 21.17 32.38 -2.94
N ILE A 58 20.71 31.40 -3.73
CA ILE A 58 20.73 31.49 -5.21
C ILE A 58 19.85 32.66 -5.68
N ALA A 59 18.64 32.79 -5.14
CA ALA A 59 17.73 33.87 -5.49
C ALA A 59 18.32 35.25 -5.15
N PHE A 60 19.00 35.39 -4.02
CA PHE A 60 19.66 36.63 -3.63
C PHE A 60 20.69 37.07 -4.70
N PHE A 61 21.57 36.17 -5.12
CA PHE A 61 22.59 36.47 -6.14
C PHE A 61 22.01 36.59 -7.56
N ALA A 62 20.97 35.82 -7.89
CA ALA A 62 20.35 35.85 -9.21
C ALA A 62 19.40 37.03 -9.39
N SER A 63 18.81 37.56 -8.31
CA SER A 63 17.74 38.58 -8.36
C SER A 63 18.14 39.83 -9.14
N GLN A 64 19.35 40.33 -8.92
CA GLN A 64 19.83 41.54 -9.58
C GLN A 64 20.10 41.31 -11.07
N VAL A 65 20.74 40.19 -11.41
CA VAL A 65 21.00 39.80 -12.80
C VAL A 65 19.69 39.55 -13.56
N LEU A 66 18.71 38.91 -12.92
CA LEU A 66 17.39 38.66 -13.49
C LEU A 66 16.58 39.95 -13.63
N TYR A 67 16.64 40.85 -12.65
CA TYR A 67 15.97 42.15 -12.69
C TYR A 67 16.53 43.01 -13.82
N ASP A 68 17.85 43.16 -13.90
CA ASP A 68 18.53 43.94 -14.94
C ASP A 68 18.32 43.33 -16.32
N GLY A 69 18.36 42.00 -16.43
CA GLY A 69 18.05 41.29 -17.67
C GLY A 69 16.60 41.46 -18.11
N THR A 70 15.64 41.35 -17.19
CA THR A 70 14.22 41.53 -17.48
C THR A 70 13.93 42.97 -17.89
N PHE A 71 14.52 43.95 -17.20
CA PHE A 71 14.41 45.35 -17.55
C PHE A 71 14.97 45.63 -18.95
N ALA A 72 16.16 45.10 -19.27
CA ALA A 72 16.78 45.25 -20.59
C ALA A 72 15.95 44.61 -21.72
N VAL A 73 15.31 43.47 -21.45
CA VAL A 73 14.41 42.78 -22.41
C VAL A 73 13.13 43.60 -22.62
N LEU A 74 12.51 44.10 -21.56
CA LEU A 74 11.29 44.90 -21.64
C LEU A 74 11.53 46.27 -22.29
N SER A 75 12.66 46.91 -22.00
CA SER A 75 13.09 48.16 -22.66
C SER A 75 13.40 47.92 -24.14
N GLY A 76 14.07 46.82 -24.48
CA GLY A 76 14.32 46.44 -25.88
C GLY A 76 13.06 46.14 -26.67
N LEU A 77 12.07 45.47 -26.06
CA LEU A 77 10.75 45.22 -26.65
C LEU A 77 9.97 46.51 -26.91
N THR A 78 9.93 47.42 -25.92
CA THR A 78 9.25 48.71 -26.09
C THR A 78 9.90 49.54 -27.19
N GLU A 79 11.22 49.53 -27.31
CA GLU A 79 11.95 50.28 -28.36
C GLU A 79 11.81 49.65 -29.76
N ALA A 80 11.73 48.32 -29.86
CA ALA A 80 11.53 47.59 -31.12
C ALA A 80 10.13 47.80 -31.73
N PHE A 81 9.11 47.99 -30.88
CA PHE A 81 7.70 48.12 -31.29
C PHE A 81 7.13 49.54 -31.20
N THR A 82 7.79 50.50 -30.56
CA THR A 82 7.39 51.92 -30.61
C THR A 82 7.72 52.56 -31.96
N ASN A 83 6.68 52.97 -32.68
CA ASN A 83 6.83 53.81 -33.86
C ASN A 83 6.99 55.27 -33.41
N ARG A 84 8.15 55.87 -33.71
CA ARG A 84 8.48 57.29 -33.46
C ARG A 84 7.66 58.28 -34.33
N ARG A 85 6.39 57.97 -34.61
CA ARG A 85 5.43 58.81 -35.36
C ARG A 85 4.29 59.37 -34.51
N LEU A 86 4.24 59.04 -33.23
CA LEU A 86 3.33 59.64 -32.26
C LEU A 86 4.13 60.31 -31.14
N GLN A 87 4.86 61.37 -31.48
CA GLN A 87 5.12 62.44 -30.53
C GLN A 87 4.33 63.65 -31.02
N PRO A 88 3.43 64.24 -30.22
CA PRO A 88 2.80 65.49 -30.60
C PRO A 88 3.90 66.55 -30.75
N ARG A 89 3.84 67.30 -31.86
CA ARG A 89 4.68 68.47 -32.12
C ARG A 89 4.64 69.39 -30.89
N LYS A 90 5.73 69.47 -30.14
CA LYS A 90 5.93 70.57 -29.19
C LYS A 90 6.08 71.85 -29.99
N THR A 91 5.17 72.80 -29.79
CA THR A 91 5.27 74.18 -30.30
C THR A 91 6.41 74.92 -29.60
N PRO A 92 7.10 75.85 -30.29
CA PRO A 92 8.24 76.59 -29.74
C PRO A 92 7.74 77.70 -28.81
N LYS A 93 7.39 77.34 -27.57
CA LYS A 93 7.16 78.22 -26.42
C LYS A 93 7.17 77.37 -25.15
N GLN A 94 8.37 76.95 -24.74
CA GLN A 94 8.73 76.40 -23.43
C GLN A 94 10.18 75.96 -23.57
N LEU A 95 11.07 76.96 -23.57
CA LEU A 95 12.52 76.80 -23.62
C LEU A 95 13.12 78.03 -22.90
N LEU A 96 12.51 78.36 -21.76
CA LEU A 96 12.94 79.27 -20.70
C LEU A 96 12.11 78.80 -19.50
N ASP A 97 12.74 78.57 -18.35
CA ASP A 97 12.23 77.86 -17.16
C ASP A 97 12.39 76.33 -17.26
N ASP A 98 13.63 75.88 -17.04
CA ASP A 98 14.00 74.62 -16.36
C ASP A 98 15.54 74.49 -16.42
N ASP A 99 16.24 75.48 -15.86
CA ASP A 99 17.62 75.35 -15.36
C ASP A 99 17.54 75.71 -13.87
N ASP A 100 16.95 74.82 -13.07
CA ASP A 100 17.21 74.78 -11.64
C ASP A 100 17.01 73.35 -11.11
N ASP A 101 17.86 72.98 -10.16
CA ASP A 101 17.82 71.77 -9.34
C ASP A 101 18.20 70.42 -9.97
N SER A 102 19.50 70.24 -10.18
CA SER A 102 20.15 68.93 -10.04
C SER A 102 20.71 68.73 -8.63
N GLU A 103 20.27 67.64 -8.01
CA GLU A 103 20.97 66.85 -6.99
C GLU A 103 20.99 67.31 -5.52
N ARG A 104 20.23 66.50 -4.75
CA ARG A 104 20.62 65.77 -3.53
C ARG A 104 20.53 66.47 -2.18
N GLY A 105 19.96 65.72 -1.25
CA GLY A 105 20.58 65.55 0.05
C GLY A 105 19.68 65.88 1.22
N THR A 106 18.83 64.91 1.58
CA THR A 106 18.24 64.78 2.91
C THR A 106 19.30 64.94 4.00
N CYS A 107 19.03 65.87 4.93
CA CYS A 107 19.79 66.14 6.13
C CYS A 107 19.89 64.90 7.04
N ILE A 108 21.08 64.62 7.54
CA ILE A 108 21.29 63.98 8.85
C ILE A 108 22.24 64.89 9.62
N ASP A 109 21.73 65.36 10.76
CA ASP A 109 22.47 66.10 11.78
C ASP A 109 23.55 65.23 12.43
N SER A 110 24.79 65.71 12.45
CA SER A 110 25.75 65.40 13.51
C SER A 110 26.90 66.41 13.55
N ILE A 111 26.69 67.42 14.41
CA ILE A 111 27.61 67.99 15.39
C ILE A 111 29.14 67.78 15.20
N SER A 112 29.81 68.95 15.22
CA SER A 112 31.10 69.30 15.82
C SER A 112 32.35 69.44 14.94
N SER A 113 32.96 70.63 15.15
CA SER A 113 34.37 71.01 14.97
C SER A 113 34.88 71.05 13.53
N GLN A 114 35.74 71.96 13.09
CA GLN A 114 36.38 73.19 13.58
C GLN A 114 37.43 73.45 12.48
N GLU A 115 37.56 74.69 11.99
CA GLU A 115 38.72 75.17 11.18
C GLU A 115 38.87 74.50 9.77
N ASP A 116 39.32 75.11 8.69
CA ASP A 116 39.94 76.40 8.43
C ASP A 116 39.74 76.73 6.94
N CYS A 117 39.73 78.03 6.64
CA CYS A 117 39.75 78.58 5.30
C CYS A 117 41.11 78.34 4.63
N LEU A 118 41.16 78.18 3.30
CA LEU A 118 42.24 78.76 2.49
C LEU A 118 41.86 78.93 1.02
N ASP A 119 42.03 80.18 0.62
CA ASP A 119 41.75 80.85 -0.64
C ASP A 119 42.91 80.63 -1.64
N SER A 120 42.62 80.70 -2.95
CA SER A 120 43.52 81.30 -3.96
C SER A 120 43.03 81.09 -5.40
N SER A 121 42.30 82.10 -5.88
CA SER A 121 42.69 83.02 -6.97
C SER A 121 43.18 82.51 -8.35
N GLY A 122 42.52 83.06 -9.39
CA GLY A 122 43.11 83.56 -10.65
C GLY A 122 43.40 82.52 -11.75
N GLN A 123 43.14 82.71 -13.04
CA GLN A 123 42.83 83.87 -13.87
C GLN A 123 42.16 83.39 -15.18
N ASN A 124 41.27 84.22 -15.72
CA ASN A 124 40.77 84.15 -17.09
C ASN A 124 41.80 84.66 -18.09
N ILE A 125 42.06 83.95 -19.20
CA ILE A 125 42.50 84.53 -20.49
C ILE A 125 41.90 83.75 -21.68
N ASP A 126 40.96 84.42 -22.35
CA ASP A 126 40.72 84.63 -23.79
C ASP A 126 40.63 83.48 -24.84
N ARG A 127 39.41 83.36 -25.36
CA ARG A 127 38.95 83.49 -26.77
C ARG A 127 39.73 82.87 -27.96
N THR A 128 38.92 82.14 -28.72
CA THR A 128 38.78 82.14 -30.19
C THR A 128 39.87 81.49 -31.04
N SER A 129 39.59 80.26 -31.44
CA SER A 129 39.68 79.73 -32.82
C SER A 129 39.31 78.25 -32.70
N PHE A 130 38.22 77.75 -33.28
CA PHE A 130 38.26 77.12 -34.61
C PHE A 130 36.83 76.68 -34.98
N GLU A 131 35.90 77.62 -35.13
CA GLU A 131 34.61 77.34 -35.80
C GLU A 131 34.78 77.47 -37.31
N SER A 132 35.27 76.43 -37.98
CA SER A 132 35.11 76.31 -39.45
C SER A 132 35.47 74.93 -40.02
N GLU A 133 35.03 73.83 -39.38
CA GLU A 133 35.16 72.50 -40.00
C GLU A 133 34.00 71.52 -39.68
N ALA A 134 32.83 72.05 -39.32
CA ALA A 134 31.66 71.23 -38.94
C ALA A 134 30.46 71.30 -39.92
N LEU A 135 30.64 71.87 -41.13
CA LEU A 135 29.53 72.14 -42.06
C LEU A 135 29.62 71.47 -43.44
N LEU A 136 30.38 70.38 -43.60
CA LEU A 136 30.50 69.69 -44.90
C LEU A 136 30.51 68.15 -44.86
N LEU A 137 29.83 67.54 -43.88
CA LEU A 137 29.55 66.09 -43.85
C LEU A 137 28.13 65.78 -43.32
N LYS A 138 27.11 66.46 -43.83
CA LYS A 138 25.69 66.11 -43.60
C LYS A 138 24.98 65.80 -44.92
N ALA A 139 25.27 64.62 -45.49
CA ALA A 139 24.38 63.94 -46.43
C ALA A 139 24.82 62.47 -46.64
N LYS A 140 24.49 61.58 -45.70
CA LYS A 140 24.26 60.16 -46.03
C LYS A 140 22.88 59.77 -45.52
N PRO A 141 21.95 59.31 -46.37
CA PRO A 141 20.65 58.86 -45.93
C PRO A 141 20.78 57.55 -45.13
N ASN A 142 20.16 57.53 -43.96
CA ASN A 142 19.98 56.37 -43.09
C ASN A 142 19.40 55.16 -43.86
N ARG A 143 20.27 54.26 -44.34
CA ARG A 143 19.88 52.91 -44.80
C ARG A 143 20.10 51.83 -43.72
N THR A 144 20.80 52.14 -42.63
CA THR A 144 21.12 51.21 -41.52
C THR A 144 20.02 51.10 -40.45
N GLY A 145 19.10 52.07 -40.35
CA GLY A 145 18.04 52.05 -39.33
C GLY A 145 16.83 51.13 -39.60
N ARG A 146 16.62 50.66 -40.85
CA ARG A 146 15.51 49.75 -41.20
C ARG A 146 15.86 48.28 -40.99
N TYR A 147 17.09 47.88 -41.33
CA TYR A 147 17.60 46.52 -41.10
C TYR A 147 17.80 46.24 -39.61
N SER A 148 18.31 47.20 -38.83
CA SER A 148 18.46 47.07 -37.37
C SER A 148 17.12 46.82 -36.65
N LYS A 149 16.04 47.49 -37.05
CA LYS A 149 14.70 47.26 -36.48
C LYS A 149 14.06 45.94 -36.89
N TRP A 150 14.30 45.48 -38.12
CA TRP A 150 13.84 44.18 -38.58
C TRP A 150 14.59 43.03 -37.91
N ILE A 151 15.91 43.16 -37.72
CA ILE A 151 16.73 42.20 -36.97
C ILE A 151 16.30 42.18 -35.50
N SER A 152 16.08 43.34 -34.88
CA SER A 152 15.57 43.44 -33.51
C SER A 152 14.18 42.79 -33.37
N ARG A 153 13.24 43.07 -34.27
CA ARG A 153 11.92 42.42 -34.29
C ARG A 153 12.02 40.93 -34.54
N ALA A 154 12.87 40.48 -35.45
CA ALA A 154 13.11 39.06 -35.68
C ALA A 154 13.71 38.37 -34.45
N MET A 155 14.61 39.01 -33.71
CA MET A 155 15.16 38.48 -32.45
C MET A 155 14.09 38.30 -31.36
N PHE A 156 13.01 39.09 -31.36
CA PHE A 156 11.90 38.94 -30.41
C PHE A 156 10.77 38.03 -30.92
N ILE A 157 10.48 38.05 -32.23
CA ILE A 157 9.42 37.23 -32.84
C ILE A 157 9.88 35.78 -32.98
N THR A 158 11.15 35.51 -33.32
CA THR A 158 11.65 34.15 -33.55
C THR A 158 11.51 33.25 -32.31
N PRO A 159 11.94 33.65 -31.11
CA PRO A 159 11.72 32.85 -29.90
C PRO A 159 10.23 32.61 -29.64
N PHE A 160 9.38 33.63 -29.82
CA PHE A 160 7.94 33.53 -29.60
C PHE A 160 7.26 32.58 -30.60
N THR A 161 7.62 32.66 -31.89
CA THR A 161 7.13 31.73 -32.92
C THR A 161 7.67 30.33 -32.74
N THR A 162 8.92 30.19 -32.29
CA THR A 162 9.52 28.90 -31.95
C THR A 162 8.81 28.28 -30.75
N VAL A 163 8.51 29.05 -29.70
CA VAL A 163 7.72 28.58 -28.55
C VAL A 163 6.32 28.18 -28.98
N LEU A 164 5.62 28.97 -29.79
CA LEU A 164 4.29 28.62 -30.33
C LEU A 164 4.32 27.35 -31.19
N PHE A 165 5.34 27.19 -32.04
CA PHE A 165 5.53 25.99 -32.84
C PHE A 165 5.84 24.79 -31.95
N LEU A 166 6.73 24.92 -30.97
CA LEU A 166 7.04 23.87 -30.00
C LEU A 166 5.83 23.50 -29.15
N LEU A 167 4.95 24.45 -28.80
CA LEU A 167 3.67 24.19 -28.12
C LEU A 167 2.67 23.46 -29.02
N TYR A 168 2.71 23.68 -30.33
CA TYR A 168 1.84 23.01 -31.31
C TYR A 168 2.32 21.59 -31.65
N VAL A 169 3.63 21.40 -31.85
CA VAL A 169 4.28 20.10 -32.13
C VAL A 169 4.53 19.31 -30.84
N ARG A 170 4.18 19.90 -29.68
CA ARG A 170 4.33 19.31 -28.35
C ARG A 170 3.67 17.94 -28.26
N PRO A 171 4.38 16.90 -27.79
CA PRO A 171 3.74 15.65 -27.43
C PRO A 171 2.81 15.88 -26.23
N ARG A 172 1.51 15.64 -26.42
CA ARG A 172 0.47 15.79 -25.37
C ARG A 172 0.32 14.55 -24.48
N HIS A 173 1.08 13.50 -24.76
CA HIS A 173 1.04 12.25 -24.02
C HIS A 173 2.16 12.21 -22.98
N PHE A 174 1.91 11.49 -21.88
CA PHE A 174 2.89 11.18 -20.85
C PHE A 174 4.15 10.53 -21.49
N PRO A 175 5.40 10.88 -21.08
CA PRO A 175 5.79 11.74 -19.95
C PRO A 175 5.92 13.25 -20.29
N PHE A 176 5.83 13.64 -21.57
CA PHE A 176 6.19 15.00 -22.03
C PHE A 176 5.13 16.07 -21.75
N ALA A 177 3.93 15.65 -21.34
CA ALA A 177 2.83 16.54 -20.98
C ALA A 177 3.10 17.43 -19.75
N HIS A 178 4.12 17.13 -18.92
CA HIS A 178 4.38 17.87 -17.68
C HIS A 178 5.66 18.72 -17.70
N MET A 179 6.63 18.41 -18.58
CA MET A 179 7.98 19.02 -18.55
C MET A 179 8.08 20.49 -19.01
N SER A 180 6.97 21.21 -19.18
CA SER A 180 6.98 22.62 -19.65
C SER A 180 5.75 23.44 -19.24
N GLY A 181 4.95 22.96 -18.27
CA GLY A 181 3.85 23.74 -17.72
C GLY A 181 4.37 24.86 -16.81
N SER A 182 4.12 26.13 -17.14
CA SER A 182 4.27 27.21 -16.17
C SER A 182 3.20 27.06 -15.09
N LEU A 183 3.54 27.26 -13.80
CA LEU A 183 2.65 27.12 -12.63
C LEU A 183 1.16 27.45 -12.88
N PRO A 184 0.79 28.59 -13.52
CA PRO A 184 -0.63 28.94 -13.72
C PRO A 184 -1.42 27.99 -14.63
N LEU A 185 -0.74 27.30 -15.56
CA LEU A 185 -1.37 26.38 -16.52
C LEU A 185 -1.45 24.96 -15.97
N THR A 186 -0.48 24.52 -15.16
CA THR A 186 -0.53 23.27 -14.39
C THR A 186 -1.54 23.34 -13.25
N LEU A 187 -1.72 24.51 -12.62
CA LEU A 187 -2.83 24.74 -11.66
C LEU A 187 -4.21 24.62 -12.32
N ARG A 188 -4.33 24.87 -13.62
CA ARG A 188 -5.59 24.64 -14.37
C ARG A 188 -5.83 23.15 -14.65
N GLU A 189 -4.78 22.34 -14.74
CA GLU A 189 -4.91 20.87 -14.85
C GLU A 189 -5.43 20.23 -13.55
N ILE A 190 -5.33 20.91 -12.40
CA ILE A 190 -6.01 20.53 -11.14
C ILE A 190 -7.54 20.53 -11.31
N TRP A 191 -8.07 21.39 -12.19
CA TRP A 191 -9.49 21.42 -12.54
C TRP A 191 -9.81 20.58 -13.79
N GLY A 192 -8.83 19.88 -14.34
CA GLY A 192 -8.99 18.97 -15.46
C GLY A 192 -9.38 17.58 -15.00
N VAL A 193 -10.43 17.00 -15.60
CA VAL A 193 -10.86 15.63 -15.36
C VAL A 193 -9.74 14.68 -15.82
N TYR A 194 -9.12 13.95 -14.88
CA TYR A 194 -8.12 12.92 -15.21
C TYR A 194 -8.77 11.81 -16.04
N SER A 195 -8.10 11.42 -17.13
CA SER A 195 -8.59 10.39 -18.03
C SER A 195 -8.35 8.99 -17.45
N GLU A 196 -9.42 8.38 -16.94
CA GLU A 196 -9.88 7.01 -17.19
C GLU A 196 -11.11 6.78 -16.28
N GLY A 197 -12.25 6.38 -16.85
CA GLY A 197 -13.54 6.30 -16.12
C GLY A 197 -13.50 5.39 -14.89
N LEU A 198 -12.56 4.45 -14.83
CA LEU A 198 -12.44 3.40 -13.81
C LEU A 198 -12.46 3.91 -12.37
N CYS A 199 -11.86 5.07 -12.12
CA CYS A 199 -11.64 5.59 -10.77
C CYS A 199 -12.62 6.71 -10.36
N GLN A 200 -13.46 7.15 -11.29
CA GLN A 200 -14.44 8.20 -11.05
C GLN A 200 -15.68 7.64 -10.32
N PRO A 201 -16.40 8.47 -9.55
CA PRO A 201 -17.61 8.03 -8.88
C PRO A 201 -18.69 7.64 -9.91
N GLY A 202 -19.49 6.63 -9.57
CA GLY A 202 -20.61 6.17 -10.41
C GLY A 202 -20.25 5.33 -11.64
N HIS A 203 -18.96 5.04 -11.89
CA HIS A 203 -18.54 4.17 -12.99
C HIS A 203 -18.94 2.69 -12.79
N SER A 204 -19.26 2.28 -11.55
CA SER A 204 -19.74 0.94 -11.21
C SER A 204 -21.22 0.68 -11.57
N ARG A 205 -21.86 1.57 -12.35
CA ARG A 205 -23.26 1.46 -12.77
C ARG A 205 -23.50 0.52 -13.97
N GLU A 206 -22.48 0.25 -14.78
CA GLU A 206 -22.58 -0.65 -15.93
C GLU A 206 -21.81 -1.94 -15.65
N PHE A 207 -22.41 -3.09 -15.99
CA PHE A 207 -21.73 -4.39 -15.89
C PHE A 207 -20.67 -4.49 -16.97
N GLU A 208 -19.40 -4.48 -16.56
CA GLU A 208 -18.30 -4.72 -17.49
C GLU A 208 -18.27 -6.19 -17.92
N VAL A 209 -18.13 -6.38 -19.24
CA VAL A 209 -18.04 -7.70 -19.87
C VAL A 209 -16.71 -8.33 -19.48
N PHE A 210 -16.72 -9.63 -19.15
CA PHE A 210 -15.47 -10.34 -18.90
C PHE A 210 -14.58 -10.30 -20.15
N PRO A 211 -13.32 -9.82 -20.06
CA PRO A 211 -12.55 -9.42 -21.24
C PRO A 211 -11.97 -10.58 -22.05
N LEU A 212 -12.04 -11.81 -21.54
CA LEU A 212 -11.58 -13.04 -22.21
C LEU A 212 -12.75 -14.03 -22.38
N PRO A 213 -13.78 -13.67 -23.18
CA PRO A 213 -15.04 -14.42 -23.27
C PRO A 213 -14.85 -15.87 -23.76
N GLU A 214 -13.80 -16.14 -24.53
CA GLU A 214 -13.42 -17.48 -24.99
C GLU A 214 -13.09 -18.43 -23.83
N LEU A 215 -12.62 -17.91 -22.69
CA LEU A 215 -12.26 -18.72 -21.52
C LEU A 215 -13.47 -19.10 -20.65
N ILE A 216 -14.65 -18.55 -20.95
CA ILE A 216 -15.90 -18.76 -20.21
C ILE A 216 -17.04 -19.24 -21.12
N SER A 217 -16.70 -19.79 -22.28
CA SER A 217 -17.66 -20.38 -23.21
C SER A 217 -18.43 -21.51 -22.53
N SER A 218 -19.66 -21.76 -23.02
CA SER A 218 -20.56 -22.77 -22.44
C SER A 218 -20.03 -24.20 -22.52
N GLU A 219 -18.99 -24.46 -23.32
CA GLU A 219 -18.33 -25.77 -23.40
C GLU A 219 -17.54 -26.11 -22.13
N PHE A 220 -17.12 -25.08 -21.36
CA PHE A 220 -16.38 -25.24 -20.12
C PHE A 220 -17.26 -25.20 -18.86
N TRP A 221 -18.58 -25.07 -19.02
CA TRP A 221 -19.51 -25.00 -17.90
C TRP A 221 -19.54 -26.31 -17.10
N GLU A 222 -19.42 -26.18 -15.79
CA GLU A 222 -19.41 -27.28 -14.84
C GLU A 222 -20.78 -27.38 -14.17
N GLN A 223 -21.46 -28.52 -14.34
CA GLN A 223 -22.74 -28.78 -13.71
C GLN A 223 -22.55 -29.10 -12.22
N PRO A 224 -23.50 -28.73 -11.34
CA PRO A 224 -23.44 -29.10 -9.94
C PRO A 224 -23.45 -30.63 -9.79
N SER A 225 -22.58 -31.15 -8.92
CA SER A 225 -22.44 -32.59 -8.68
C SER A 225 -21.93 -32.85 -7.26
N GLY A 226 -22.68 -33.62 -6.47
CA GLY A 226 -22.37 -33.85 -5.05
C GLY A 226 -22.30 -32.52 -4.29
N ARG A 227 -21.13 -32.22 -3.71
CA ARG A 227 -20.86 -30.94 -3.00
C ARG A 227 -20.32 -29.84 -3.93
N HIS A 228 -19.97 -30.15 -5.18
CA HIS A 228 -19.55 -29.15 -6.14
C HIS A 228 -20.76 -28.34 -6.61
N ILE A 229 -20.71 -27.02 -6.41
CA ILE A 229 -21.82 -26.10 -6.69
C ILE A 229 -21.99 -25.74 -8.16
N GLY A 230 -21.08 -26.17 -9.03
CA GLY A 230 -21.03 -25.81 -10.45
C GLY A 230 -20.22 -24.55 -10.72
N TRP A 231 -20.04 -24.25 -12.01
CA TRP A 231 -19.38 -23.05 -12.53
C TRP A 231 -19.92 -22.74 -13.93
N MET A 232 -20.65 -21.64 -14.07
CA MET A 232 -21.35 -21.26 -15.30
C MET A 232 -21.41 -19.73 -15.46
N PRO A 233 -20.25 -19.04 -15.55
CA PRO A 233 -20.24 -17.61 -15.80
C PRO A 233 -20.70 -17.29 -17.22
N THR A 234 -21.19 -16.07 -17.40
CA THR A 234 -21.60 -15.52 -18.70
C THR A 234 -20.78 -14.29 -19.00
N ALA A 235 -20.40 -14.09 -20.27
CA ALA A 235 -19.65 -12.90 -20.68
C ALA A 235 -20.42 -11.60 -20.40
N ASN A 236 -21.74 -11.60 -20.60
CA ASN A 236 -22.62 -10.47 -20.31
C ASN A 236 -23.50 -10.76 -19.09
N MET A 237 -23.08 -10.27 -17.93
CA MET A 237 -23.80 -10.47 -16.66
C MET A 237 -25.15 -9.75 -16.63
N SER A 238 -25.35 -8.68 -17.43
CA SER A 238 -26.61 -7.94 -17.51
C SER A 238 -27.77 -8.83 -17.97
N LEU A 239 -27.53 -9.74 -18.91
CA LEU A 239 -28.54 -10.70 -19.41
C LEU A 239 -29.00 -11.69 -18.33
N VAL A 240 -28.14 -12.01 -17.37
CA VAL A 240 -28.47 -12.91 -16.26
C VAL A 240 -29.35 -12.21 -15.23
N ILE A 241 -29.17 -10.90 -15.04
CA ILE A 241 -29.94 -10.10 -14.07
C ILE A 241 -31.33 -9.77 -14.61
N GLU A 242 -31.46 -9.46 -15.90
CA GLU A 242 -32.76 -9.27 -16.57
C GLU A 242 -33.67 -10.52 -16.47
N SER A 243 -33.08 -11.71 -16.29
CA SER A 243 -33.83 -12.96 -16.11
C SER A 243 -34.41 -13.20 -14.71
N GLY A 244 -34.17 -12.29 -13.75
CA GLY A 244 -34.71 -12.36 -12.38
C GLY A 244 -34.10 -13.45 -11.47
N LYS A 245 -33.03 -14.14 -11.91
CA LYS A 245 -32.37 -15.25 -11.19
C LYS A 245 -31.05 -14.82 -10.51
N SER A 246 -31.06 -13.72 -9.76
CA SER A 246 -29.83 -13.15 -9.18
C SER A 246 -29.46 -13.69 -7.80
N ARG A 247 -30.40 -14.25 -7.02
CA ARG A 247 -30.16 -14.67 -5.63
C ARG A 247 -29.81 -16.17 -5.52
N PRO A 248 -28.69 -16.54 -4.84
CA PRO A 248 -28.49 -17.92 -4.44
C PRO A 248 -29.55 -18.29 -3.39
N PRO A 249 -30.21 -19.45 -3.50
CA PRO A 249 -31.23 -19.86 -2.54
C PRO A 249 -30.65 -19.88 -1.13
N THR A 250 -31.44 -19.43 -0.15
CA THR A 250 -31.05 -19.48 1.27
C THR A 250 -30.75 -20.93 1.63
N PRO A 251 -29.52 -21.26 2.06
CA PRO A 251 -29.16 -22.63 2.38
C PRO A 251 -29.96 -23.11 3.59
N SER A 252 -30.40 -24.38 3.58
CA SER A 252 -31.21 -24.96 4.67
C SER A 252 -30.49 -25.01 6.03
N TRP A 253 -29.17 -24.88 6.04
CA TRP A 253 -28.36 -24.85 7.27
C TRP A 253 -28.22 -23.45 7.88
N LEU A 254 -28.62 -22.42 7.13
CA LEU A 254 -28.65 -21.04 7.60
C LEU A 254 -30.00 -20.83 8.30
N PRO A 255 -30.04 -20.33 9.55
CA PRO A 255 -31.29 -20.12 10.27
C PRO A 255 -32.15 -19.03 9.61
N GLU A 256 -33.41 -18.87 10.03
CA GLU A 256 -34.26 -17.76 9.56
C GLU A 256 -33.88 -16.43 10.21
N GLU A 257 -33.38 -16.46 11.45
CA GLU A 257 -32.85 -15.29 12.14
C GLU A 257 -31.57 -14.79 11.47
N LYS A 258 -31.52 -13.50 11.12
CA LYS A 258 -30.34 -12.90 10.48
C LYS A 258 -29.09 -13.06 11.34
N ILE A 259 -28.05 -13.64 10.75
CA ILE A 259 -26.71 -13.74 11.34
C ILE A 259 -25.79 -12.79 10.60
N HIS A 260 -25.11 -11.93 11.36
CA HIS A 260 -24.08 -11.00 10.86
C HIS A 260 -23.05 -11.72 9.97
N GLY A 261 -22.67 -11.08 8.86
CA GLY A 261 -21.73 -11.63 7.86
C GLY A 261 -22.36 -12.58 6.84
N PHE A 262 -23.64 -12.98 7.02
CA PHE A 262 -24.38 -13.85 6.10
C PHE A 262 -25.49 -13.11 5.34
N ASP A 263 -25.47 -11.78 5.33
CA ASP A 263 -26.55 -10.95 4.79
C ASP A 263 -26.86 -11.25 3.32
N ARG A 264 -25.86 -11.69 2.53
CA ARG A 264 -26.05 -12.08 1.13
C ARG A 264 -27.10 -13.17 0.89
N TRP A 265 -27.41 -13.98 1.90
CA TRP A 265 -28.45 -15.01 1.84
C TRP A 265 -29.76 -14.61 2.53
N TYR A 266 -29.77 -13.53 3.32
CA TYR A 266 -30.96 -13.01 4.02
C TYR A 266 -31.64 -11.86 3.29
N ASP A 267 -30.88 -11.03 2.59
CA ASP A 267 -31.34 -9.72 2.17
C ASP A 267 -32.42 -9.77 1.06
N ASP A 268 -33.55 -9.12 1.34
CA ASP A 268 -34.68 -8.86 0.42
C ASP A 268 -34.59 -7.44 -0.21
N GLY A 269 -33.48 -6.73 -0.01
CA GLY A 269 -33.25 -5.36 -0.47
C GLY A 269 -33.43 -4.29 0.61
N GLN A 270 -33.20 -4.62 1.89
CA GLN A 270 -32.96 -3.62 2.93
C GLN A 270 -31.52 -3.78 3.38
N ALA A 271 -30.61 -2.99 2.77
CA ALA A 271 -29.24 -2.97 3.23
C ALA A 271 -29.19 -2.52 4.70
N ALA A 272 -28.23 -3.07 5.45
CA ALA A 272 -27.78 -2.46 6.68
C ALA A 272 -27.56 -0.96 6.42
N ALA A 273 -28.16 -0.12 7.26
CA ALA A 273 -28.02 1.32 7.14
C ALA A 273 -26.53 1.65 7.16
N LEU A 274 -25.99 2.17 6.05
CA LEU A 274 -24.69 2.84 6.06
C LEU A 274 -24.84 4.00 7.06
N PRO A 275 -24.21 3.95 8.25
CA PRO A 275 -24.19 5.11 9.12
C PRO A 275 -23.54 6.22 8.28
N HIS A 276 -24.11 7.43 8.29
CA HIS A 276 -23.59 8.62 7.58
C HIS A 276 -23.94 8.87 6.10
N VAL A 277 -24.73 8.04 5.42
CA VAL A 277 -25.27 8.41 4.09
C VAL A 277 -26.61 9.16 4.23
N PRO A 278 -26.80 10.36 3.64
CA PRO A 278 -28.07 11.07 3.64
C PRO A 278 -29.22 10.20 3.10
N GLU A 279 -30.40 10.27 3.71
CA GLU A 279 -31.55 9.38 3.44
C GLU A 279 -31.96 9.34 1.95
N ASN A 280 -31.88 10.48 1.26
CA ASN A 280 -32.16 10.61 -0.17
C ASN A 280 -31.13 9.90 -1.07
N SER A 281 -29.89 9.77 -0.61
CA SER A 281 -28.82 9.04 -1.30
C SER A 281 -28.93 7.54 -1.06
N ARG A 282 -29.46 7.13 0.11
CA ARG A 282 -29.73 5.72 0.44
C ARG A 282 -30.75 5.12 -0.52
N GLU A 283 -31.91 5.75 -0.73
CA GLU A 283 -32.94 5.23 -1.66
C GLU A 283 -32.43 5.04 -3.09
N ARG A 284 -31.56 5.92 -3.57
CA ARG A 284 -30.97 5.84 -4.92
C ARG A 284 -29.94 4.72 -5.05
N ILE A 285 -29.08 4.53 -4.05
CA ILE A 285 -28.11 3.42 -3.99
C ILE A 285 -28.84 2.07 -3.83
N HIS A 286 -29.91 2.02 -3.03
CA HIS A 286 -30.75 0.84 -2.83
C HIS A 286 -31.48 0.38 -4.10
N GLY A 287 -31.91 1.32 -4.96
CA GLY A 287 -32.51 0.99 -6.26
C GLY A 287 -31.51 0.39 -7.27
N GLU A 288 -30.27 0.88 -7.27
CA GLU A 288 -29.24 0.53 -8.27
C GLU A 288 -28.51 -0.81 -7.96
N TYR A 289 -28.34 -1.19 -6.68
CA TYR A 289 -27.63 -2.43 -6.28
C TYR A 289 -28.52 -3.54 -5.71
N LYS A 290 -29.84 -3.45 -5.89
CA LYS A 290 -30.78 -4.48 -5.43
C LYS A 290 -30.44 -5.83 -6.07
N GLY A 291 -30.04 -6.80 -5.24
CA GLY A 291 -29.69 -8.16 -5.69
C GLY A 291 -28.24 -8.35 -6.16
N VAL A 292 -27.35 -7.35 -5.97
CA VAL A 292 -25.91 -7.50 -6.26
C VAL A 292 -25.21 -8.20 -5.10
N SER A 293 -24.97 -9.49 -5.24
CA SER A 293 -24.15 -10.30 -4.33
C SER A 293 -23.05 -10.99 -5.12
N TYR A 294 -21.93 -11.30 -4.46
CA TYR A 294 -20.99 -12.27 -4.98
C TYR A 294 -21.65 -13.65 -5.13
N ASP A 295 -21.40 -14.30 -6.27
CA ASP A 295 -21.89 -15.63 -6.62
C ASP A 295 -20.73 -16.44 -7.22
N PRO A 296 -20.20 -17.45 -6.51
CA PRO A 296 -19.06 -18.25 -6.95
C PRO A 296 -19.33 -19.11 -8.21
N ILE A 297 -20.60 -19.33 -8.58
CA ILE A 297 -20.95 -20.03 -9.83
C ILE A 297 -20.74 -19.11 -11.04
N LYS A 298 -20.92 -17.80 -10.85
CA LYS A 298 -20.85 -16.77 -11.89
C LYS A 298 -19.51 -16.05 -11.95
N ASP A 299 -18.58 -16.33 -11.03
CA ASP A 299 -17.24 -15.73 -11.03
C ASP A 299 -16.38 -16.32 -12.17
N PRO A 300 -16.01 -15.53 -13.20
CA PRO A 300 -15.26 -16.02 -14.35
C PRO A 300 -13.81 -16.39 -14.02
N VAL A 301 -13.20 -15.79 -12.99
CA VAL A 301 -11.80 -16.04 -12.60
C VAL A 301 -11.66 -17.07 -11.49
N ARG A 302 -12.76 -17.49 -10.85
CA ARG A 302 -12.71 -18.50 -9.79
C ARG A 302 -12.26 -19.87 -10.30
N ILE A 303 -11.23 -20.42 -9.67
CA ILE A 303 -10.76 -21.80 -9.83
C ILE A 303 -10.81 -22.47 -8.47
N THR A 304 -11.40 -23.67 -8.41
CA THR A 304 -11.46 -24.48 -7.19
C THR A 304 -10.74 -25.81 -7.38
N ASN A 305 -10.09 -26.28 -6.32
CA ASN A 305 -9.41 -27.57 -6.23
C ASN A 305 -10.11 -28.56 -5.29
N LEU A 306 -11.35 -28.28 -4.89
CA LEU A 306 -12.10 -29.14 -3.97
C LEU A 306 -12.53 -30.48 -4.58
N ASP A 307 -12.40 -30.63 -5.89
CA ASP A 307 -12.53 -31.90 -6.63
C ASP A 307 -11.28 -32.79 -6.54
N GLN A 308 -10.15 -32.25 -6.05
CA GLN A 308 -8.91 -33.00 -5.85
C GLN A 308 -8.89 -33.63 -4.46
N ASP A 309 -8.19 -34.74 -4.29
CA ASP A 309 -7.92 -35.33 -2.98
C ASP A 309 -7.05 -34.39 -2.10
N LEU A 310 -7.06 -34.61 -0.79
CA LEU A 310 -6.07 -34.00 0.11
C LEU A 310 -4.65 -34.34 -0.36
N LEU A 311 -3.70 -33.43 -0.12
CA LEU A 311 -2.28 -33.69 -0.36
C LEU A 311 -1.88 -35.01 0.30
N LEU A 312 -1.16 -35.86 -0.44
CA LEU A 312 -0.81 -37.22 0.02
C LEU A 312 -0.21 -37.25 1.43
N PRO A 313 0.75 -36.36 1.81
CA PRO A 313 1.29 -36.36 3.17
C PRO A 313 0.23 -36.08 4.25
N ILE A 314 -0.77 -35.24 3.95
CA ILE A 314 -1.89 -34.94 4.88
C ILE A 314 -2.79 -36.18 4.99
N LYS A 315 -3.14 -36.79 3.86
CA LYS A 315 -3.96 -38.01 3.82
C LYS A 315 -3.32 -39.16 4.62
N GLU A 316 -2.02 -39.36 4.47
CA GLU A 316 -1.23 -40.34 5.23
C GLU A 316 -1.17 -39.99 6.72
N ALA A 317 -0.94 -38.72 7.07
CA ALA A 317 -0.94 -38.27 8.45
C ALA A 317 -2.29 -38.54 9.13
N LEU A 318 -3.41 -38.25 8.45
CA LEU A 318 -4.77 -38.51 8.96
C LEU A 318 -5.08 -40.01 9.14
N ALA A 319 -4.46 -40.89 8.35
CA ALA A 319 -4.64 -42.34 8.48
C ALA A 319 -3.95 -42.92 9.74
N HIS A 320 -2.90 -42.27 10.23
CA HIS A 320 -2.05 -42.80 11.30
C HIS A 320 -2.05 -41.95 12.58
N ARG A 321 -2.52 -40.70 12.52
CA ARG A 321 -2.44 -39.73 13.61
C ARG A 321 -3.81 -39.11 13.85
N LYS A 322 -4.16 -38.96 15.12
CA LYS A 322 -5.30 -38.13 15.50
C LYS A 322 -4.85 -36.68 15.54
N ILE A 323 -5.31 -35.88 14.59
CA ILE A 323 -5.06 -34.44 14.53
C ILE A 323 -6.30 -33.75 15.10
N ALA A 324 -6.15 -32.97 16.16
CA ALA A 324 -7.26 -32.28 16.81
C ALA A 324 -6.99 -30.77 16.75
N ILE A 325 -7.92 -30.00 16.20
CA ILE A 325 -7.81 -28.54 16.09
C ILE A 325 -8.93 -27.95 16.93
N LYS A 326 -8.66 -27.71 18.20
CA LYS A 326 -9.60 -27.07 19.14
C LYS A 326 -9.54 -25.56 19.01
N HIS A 327 -8.35 -25.00 18.89
CA HIS A 327 -8.08 -23.57 18.78
C HIS A 327 -7.50 -23.21 17.42
N VAL A 328 -7.75 -21.97 16.98
CA VAL A 328 -7.12 -21.40 15.78
C VAL A 328 -6.56 -20.05 16.16
N VAL A 329 -5.28 -19.84 15.87
CA VAL A 329 -4.59 -18.55 16.07
C VAL A 329 -4.15 -18.06 14.70
N ILE A 330 -4.42 -16.80 14.37
CA ILE A 330 -3.80 -16.12 13.23
C ILE A 330 -2.85 -15.06 13.78
N ILE A 331 -1.60 -15.06 13.33
CA ILE A 331 -0.61 -14.03 13.63
C ILE A 331 -0.34 -13.27 12.33
N HIS A 332 -0.76 -12.01 12.31
CA HIS A 332 -0.48 -11.07 11.23
C HIS A 332 0.83 -10.36 11.52
N LEU A 333 1.76 -10.49 10.57
CA LEU A 333 3.12 -9.99 10.66
C LEU A 333 3.23 -8.70 9.87
N GLU A 334 3.24 -7.57 10.57
CA GLU A 334 3.40 -6.23 10.00
C GLU A 334 4.68 -6.10 9.17
N SER A 335 4.60 -5.49 7.99
CA SER A 335 5.72 -5.14 7.12
C SER A 335 6.75 -6.27 6.88
N THR A 336 6.35 -7.53 7.02
CA THR A 336 7.28 -8.68 7.03
C THR A 336 7.42 -9.29 5.64
N ARG A 337 8.62 -9.16 5.06
CA ARG A 337 8.99 -9.77 3.78
C ARG A 337 9.13 -11.30 3.87
N LYS A 338 8.89 -12.02 2.77
CA LYS A 338 9.11 -13.48 2.72
C LYS A 338 10.59 -13.88 2.85
N ASP A 339 11.53 -13.07 2.37
CA ASP A 339 12.97 -13.37 2.38
C ASP A 339 13.65 -13.14 3.74
N VAL A 340 12.88 -12.74 4.75
CA VAL A 340 13.26 -12.74 6.17
C VAL A 340 12.41 -13.73 6.99
N PHE A 341 11.74 -14.69 6.34
CA PHE A 341 10.89 -15.69 6.99
C PHE A 341 11.09 -17.10 6.38
N PRO A 342 12.21 -17.78 6.70
CA PRO A 342 13.36 -17.27 7.43
C PRO A 342 14.34 -16.50 6.53
N PHE A 343 15.25 -15.75 7.15
CA PHE A 343 16.40 -15.16 6.48
C PHE A 343 17.38 -16.25 6.02
N LYS A 344 17.90 -16.11 4.80
CA LYS A 344 18.73 -17.14 4.16
C LYS A 344 20.11 -16.63 3.79
N LYS A 345 21.13 -17.43 4.08
CA LYS A 345 22.49 -17.26 3.59
C LYS A 345 22.50 -17.33 2.06
N ASP A 346 23.35 -16.52 1.44
CA ASP A 346 23.54 -16.41 -0.01
C ASP A 346 22.29 -15.91 -0.78
N SER A 347 21.24 -15.48 -0.07
CA SER A 347 20.08 -14.78 -0.64
C SER A 347 20.46 -13.39 -1.16
N HIS A 348 19.55 -12.75 -1.92
CA HIS A 348 19.76 -11.39 -2.38
C HIS A 348 20.03 -10.41 -1.22
N LEU A 349 19.18 -10.45 -0.20
CA LEU A 349 19.30 -9.59 0.98
C LEU A 349 20.59 -9.87 1.76
N HIS A 350 20.95 -11.15 1.96
CA HIS A 350 22.23 -11.51 2.57
C HIS A 350 23.42 -10.94 1.79
N ASN A 351 23.42 -11.11 0.46
CA ASN A 351 24.47 -10.57 -0.40
C ASN A 351 24.54 -9.04 -0.37
N LEU A 352 23.41 -8.34 -0.25
CA LEU A 352 23.37 -6.89 -0.07
C LEU A 352 24.07 -6.48 1.24
N VAL A 353 23.75 -7.16 2.35
CA VAL A 353 24.41 -6.93 3.65
C VAL A 353 25.91 -7.19 3.54
N MET A 354 26.32 -8.32 2.96
CA MET A 354 27.74 -8.67 2.80
C MET A 354 28.51 -7.63 1.97
N LYS A 355 27.91 -7.09 0.89
CA LYS A 355 28.53 -6.06 0.04
C LYS A 355 28.79 -4.74 0.76
N SER A 356 28.10 -4.46 1.87
CA SER A 356 28.36 -3.25 2.66
C SER A 356 29.69 -3.33 3.44
N HIS A 357 30.24 -4.53 3.64
CA HIS A 357 31.46 -4.78 4.42
C HIS A 357 32.70 -4.98 3.53
N THR A 358 33.88 -4.64 4.06
CA THR A 358 35.14 -4.59 3.28
C THR A 358 36.23 -5.57 3.75
N SER A 359 36.12 -6.18 4.93
CA SER A 359 37.11 -7.12 5.47
C SER A 359 36.48 -8.45 5.88
N ASN A 360 37.24 -9.55 5.74
CA ASN A 360 36.74 -10.90 6.06
C ASN A 360 36.33 -11.04 7.54
N ASP A 361 37.11 -10.48 8.49
CA ASP A 361 36.79 -10.58 9.92
C ASP A 361 35.45 -9.89 10.26
N SER A 362 35.11 -8.80 9.57
CA SER A 362 33.80 -8.14 9.73
C SER A 362 32.66 -8.96 9.15
N ILE A 363 32.91 -9.65 8.03
CA ILE A 363 31.94 -10.51 7.35
C ILE A 363 31.58 -11.73 8.23
N ASP A 364 32.57 -12.34 8.88
CA ASP A 364 32.33 -13.51 9.75
C ASP A 364 31.51 -13.14 10.99
N ALA A 365 31.81 -12.01 11.64
CA ALA A 365 31.03 -11.49 12.77
C ALA A 365 29.58 -11.20 12.39
N VAL A 366 29.35 -10.55 11.24
CA VAL A 366 28.01 -10.25 10.73
C VAL A 366 27.26 -11.53 10.38
N ASN A 367 27.93 -12.53 9.77
CA ASN A 367 27.31 -13.83 9.48
C ASN A 367 26.86 -14.57 10.74
N ILE A 368 27.62 -14.48 11.83
CA ILE A 368 27.22 -15.06 13.12
C ILE A 368 25.93 -14.39 13.63
N GLU A 369 25.83 -13.06 13.56
CA GLU A 369 24.62 -12.37 14.02
C GLU A 369 23.42 -12.58 13.08
N LEU A 370 23.64 -12.62 11.76
CA LEU A 370 22.59 -12.96 10.79
C LEU A 370 22.07 -14.39 10.98
N SER A 371 22.90 -15.33 11.45
CA SER A 371 22.44 -16.69 11.75
C SER A 371 21.44 -16.74 12.91
N LYS A 372 21.38 -15.70 13.74
CA LYS A 372 20.48 -15.56 14.89
C LYS A 372 19.24 -14.73 14.57
N LEU A 373 19.10 -14.23 13.34
CA LEU A 373 18.07 -13.26 12.97
C LEU A 373 16.65 -13.86 13.04
N THR A 374 16.48 -15.08 12.54
CA THR A 374 15.16 -15.67 12.27
C THR A 374 15.10 -17.16 12.66
N ILE A 375 15.61 -17.50 13.84
CA ILE A 375 15.78 -18.89 14.28
C ILE A 375 14.44 -19.60 14.51
N ASN A 376 13.44 -18.88 15.02
CA ASN A 376 12.15 -19.47 15.35
C ASN A 376 11.36 -19.73 14.07
N THR A 377 11.38 -18.80 13.14
CA THR A 377 10.74 -18.97 11.82
C THR A 377 11.44 -20.00 10.94
N GLU A 378 12.77 -20.17 11.03
CA GLU A 378 13.48 -21.30 10.41
C GLU A 378 12.93 -22.63 10.93
N GLN A 379 12.80 -22.78 12.25
CA GLN A 379 12.26 -23.99 12.86
C GLN A 379 10.79 -24.25 12.48
N LEU A 380 9.96 -23.21 12.49
CA LEU A 380 8.52 -23.32 12.22
C LEU A 380 8.25 -23.64 10.74
N THR A 381 8.89 -22.93 9.81
CA THR A 381 8.75 -23.17 8.37
C THR A 381 9.46 -24.46 7.94
N GLY A 382 10.60 -24.77 8.55
CA GLY A 382 11.49 -25.87 8.19
C GLY A 382 12.20 -25.64 6.87
N GLU A 383 12.24 -24.39 6.40
CA GLU A 383 13.13 -23.98 5.34
C GLU A 383 14.53 -23.79 5.90
N ALA A 384 15.55 -24.43 5.31
CA ALA A 384 16.92 -24.24 5.76
C ALA A 384 17.38 -22.79 5.51
N SER A 385 17.95 -22.15 6.53
CA SER A 385 18.56 -20.82 6.41
C SER A 385 19.92 -20.87 5.71
N GLY A 386 20.59 -22.03 5.71
CA GLY A 386 21.93 -22.21 5.13
C GLY A 386 23.07 -21.71 6.02
N PHE A 387 22.78 -21.17 7.21
CA PHE A 387 23.77 -20.94 8.25
C PHE A 387 24.11 -22.27 8.96
N GLN A 388 25.32 -22.37 9.52
CA GLN A 388 25.60 -23.50 10.41
C GLN A 388 24.75 -23.35 11.67
N PRO A 389 24.25 -24.45 12.26
CA PRO A 389 23.52 -24.38 13.52
C PRO A 389 24.39 -23.63 14.54
N ALA A 390 23.93 -22.48 14.99
CA ALA A 390 24.56 -21.84 16.14
C ALA A 390 24.52 -22.85 17.30
N GLU A 391 25.64 -23.06 17.99
CA GLU A 391 25.63 -23.81 19.25
C GLU A 391 24.83 -23.00 20.28
N VAL A 392 23.50 -23.11 20.23
CA VAL A 392 22.61 -22.49 21.21
C VAL A 392 22.72 -23.31 22.49
N GLY A 393 23.64 -22.90 23.34
CA GLY A 393 23.84 -23.49 24.66
C GLY A 393 22.61 -23.34 25.54
N GLY A 394 22.06 -24.48 25.97
CA GLY A 394 21.58 -24.64 27.34
C GLY A 394 20.15 -24.21 27.66
N PHE A 395 19.15 -24.86 27.08
CA PHE A 395 17.96 -25.30 27.84
C PHE A 395 17.22 -26.39 27.05
N VAL A 396 17.17 -27.62 27.60
CA VAL A 396 16.40 -28.74 27.03
C VAL A 396 15.39 -29.20 28.08
N PRO A 397 14.14 -28.72 28.06
CA PRO A 397 13.05 -29.32 28.81
C PRO A 397 12.68 -30.68 28.22
N LYS A 398 12.38 -31.68 29.07
CA LYS A 398 12.13 -33.09 28.71
C LYS A 398 10.77 -33.37 28.03
N ALA A 399 10.18 -32.42 27.31
CA ALA A 399 8.94 -32.59 26.55
C ALA A 399 9.21 -32.29 25.07
N VAL A 400 8.47 -32.92 24.15
CA VAL A 400 8.56 -32.60 22.70
C VAL A 400 8.04 -31.17 22.50
N THR A 401 8.93 -30.19 22.68
CA THR A 401 8.62 -28.78 22.49
C THR A 401 8.42 -28.49 21.01
N TRP A 402 7.76 -27.39 20.68
CA TRP A 402 7.69 -26.97 19.26
C TRP A 402 9.10 -26.71 18.67
N ARG A 403 10.12 -26.48 19.51
CA ARG A 403 11.54 -26.38 19.12
C ARG A 403 12.23 -27.71 18.85
N GLU A 404 11.66 -28.82 19.31
CA GLU A 404 12.16 -30.18 19.05
C GLU A 404 11.39 -30.88 17.93
N LEU A 405 10.56 -30.15 17.18
CA LEU A 405 9.80 -30.72 16.07
C LEU A 405 10.72 -31.43 15.08
N ASN A 406 10.41 -32.71 14.83
CA ASN A 406 11.14 -33.52 13.88
C ASN A 406 10.99 -32.95 12.45
N LYS A 407 11.89 -33.33 11.54
CA LYS A 407 11.88 -32.86 10.14
C LYS A 407 10.61 -33.23 9.36
N GLU A 408 9.78 -34.11 9.89
CA GLU A 408 8.56 -34.61 9.24
C GLU A 408 7.28 -33.87 9.67
N ARG A 409 7.34 -33.03 10.70
CA ARG A 409 6.19 -32.34 11.30
C ARG A 409 6.38 -30.83 11.27
N GLY A 410 5.29 -30.09 11.12
CA GLY A 410 5.34 -28.63 11.15
C GLY A 410 4.25 -27.91 10.35
N GLY A 411 3.49 -28.63 9.50
CA GLY A 411 2.38 -28.05 8.74
C GLY A 411 2.77 -27.53 7.35
N ILE A 412 1.98 -26.62 6.80
CA ILE A 412 2.02 -26.20 5.39
C ILE A 412 2.65 -24.81 5.28
N ASN A 413 3.84 -24.72 4.69
CA ASN A 413 4.49 -23.45 4.36
C ASN A 413 4.32 -23.13 2.87
N VAL A 414 3.87 -21.93 2.55
CA VAL A 414 3.74 -21.45 1.17
C VAL A 414 4.95 -20.59 0.84
N VAL A 415 5.80 -21.10 -0.06
CA VAL A 415 7.03 -20.41 -0.47
C VAL A 415 6.69 -19.15 -1.27
N GLY A 416 5.51 -19.11 -1.89
CA GLY A 416 5.12 -18.03 -2.79
C GLY A 416 3.88 -17.22 -2.52
N ALA A 417 3.56 -16.99 -1.25
CA ALA A 417 2.43 -16.13 -0.93
C ALA A 417 2.63 -14.66 -1.37
N PHE A 418 1.57 -14.09 -1.92
CA PHE A 418 1.43 -12.67 -2.23
C PHE A 418 0.35 -12.06 -1.36
N THR A 419 0.55 -10.83 -0.90
CA THR A 419 -0.53 -10.07 -0.27
C THR A 419 -1.52 -9.57 -1.32
N GLY A 420 -2.80 -9.45 -0.93
CA GLY A 420 -3.81 -8.79 -1.74
C GLY A 420 -3.67 -7.26 -1.73
N SER A 421 -2.99 -6.68 -0.73
CA SER A 421 -2.83 -5.24 -0.61
C SER A 421 -1.54 -4.90 0.12
N THR A 422 -0.81 -3.87 -0.34
CA THR A 422 0.34 -3.32 0.41
C THR A 422 -0.08 -2.26 1.43
N THR A 423 -1.38 -2.19 1.75
CA THR A 423 -1.96 -1.43 2.87
C THR A 423 -2.39 -2.44 3.94
N THR A 424 -1.83 -2.30 5.15
CA THR A 424 -1.97 -3.21 6.30
C THR A 424 -3.39 -3.76 6.51
N PHE A 425 -4.34 -2.94 6.93
CA PHE A 425 -5.67 -3.42 7.33
C PHE A 425 -6.52 -3.89 6.14
N LYS A 426 -6.29 -3.30 4.96
CA LYS A 426 -6.89 -3.74 3.71
C LYS A 426 -6.49 -5.18 3.34
N SER A 427 -5.25 -5.57 3.63
CA SER A 427 -4.75 -6.93 3.39
C SER A 427 -5.44 -7.98 4.30
N MET A 428 -5.84 -7.57 5.51
CA MET A 428 -6.43 -8.45 6.52
C MET A 428 -7.81 -8.96 6.14
N VAL A 429 -8.55 -8.23 5.30
CA VAL A 429 -9.83 -8.65 4.75
C VAL A 429 -9.69 -9.95 3.95
N GLY A 430 -8.58 -10.12 3.21
CA GLY A 430 -8.30 -11.35 2.49
C GLY A 430 -8.09 -12.56 3.41
N SER A 431 -7.36 -12.38 4.52
CA SER A 431 -7.06 -13.45 5.47
C SER A 431 -8.20 -13.82 6.41
N HIS A 432 -9.02 -12.85 6.80
CA HIS A 432 -10.09 -13.05 7.78
C HIS A 432 -11.45 -13.28 7.15
N CYS A 433 -11.68 -12.74 5.94
CA CYS A 433 -12.96 -12.81 5.24
C CYS A 433 -12.89 -13.49 3.87
N GLY A 434 -11.69 -13.84 3.38
CA GLY A 434 -11.56 -14.46 2.06
C GLY A 434 -12.11 -13.57 0.95
N ALA A 435 -12.09 -12.26 1.17
CA ALA A 435 -12.59 -11.23 0.27
C ALA A 435 -11.41 -10.43 -0.30
N GLN A 436 -11.47 -10.17 -1.60
CA GLN A 436 -10.51 -9.36 -2.32
C GLN A 436 -10.64 -7.89 -1.90
N PRO A 437 -9.54 -7.12 -1.83
CA PRO A 437 -9.59 -5.72 -1.45
C PRO A 437 -10.28 -4.87 -2.52
N LEU A 438 -10.78 -3.72 -2.09
CA LEU A 438 -11.33 -2.67 -2.93
C LEU A 438 -10.20 -1.76 -3.48
N PRO A 439 -10.08 -1.51 -4.78
CA PRO A 439 -9.05 -0.60 -5.34
C PRO A 439 -9.44 0.88 -5.14
N VAL A 440 -9.36 1.30 -3.90
CA VAL A 440 -9.66 2.66 -3.41
C VAL A 440 -8.61 2.97 -2.34
N ASP A 441 -8.19 4.23 -2.26
CA ASP A 441 -7.24 4.69 -1.24
C ASP A 441 -7.82 4.50 0.16
N PHE A 442 -6.97 4.01 1.08
CA PHE A 442 -7.32 3.72 2.48
C PHE A 442 -8.33 2.57 2.66
N THR A 443 -8.60 2.22 3.91
CA THR A 443 -9.42 1.07 4.30
C THR A 443 -10.91 1.44 4.35
N VAL A 444 -11.45 1.88 3.21
CA VAL A 444 -12.90 2.16 3.04
C VAL A 444 -13.75 0.91 3.33
N GLU A 445 -13.14 -0.26 3.12
CA GLU A 445 -13.32 -1.53 3.81
C GLU A 445 -14.18 -1.49 5.07
N ALA A 446 -13.66 -0.74 6.04
CA ALA A 446 -14.13 -0.66 7.41
C ALA A 446 -15.59 -0.21 7.51
N ARG A 447 -16.12 0.51 6.52
CA ARG A 447 -17.50 1.02 6.51
C ARG A 447 -18.41 0.31 5.52
N GLY A 448 -17.84 -0.59 4.73
CA GLY A 448 -18.56 -1.34 3.71
C GLY A 448 -19.15 -2.64 4.24
N HIS A 449 -20.09 -3.19 3.49
CA HIS A 449 -20.57 -4.54 3.72
C HIS A 449 -19.57 -5.55 3.13
N ILE A 450 -18.90 -6.33 3.96
CA ILE A 450 -18.00 -7.40 3.53
C ILE A 450 -18.82 -8.50 2.84
N TYR A 451 -18.55 -8.77 1.56
CA TYR A 451 -19.42 -9.61 0.72
C TYR A 451 -19.28 -11.13 0.97
N GLN A 452 -18.44 -11.53 1.92
CA GLN A 452 -18.22 -12.91 2.35
C GLN A 452 -18.22 -12.99 3.88
N PRO A 453 -18.73 -14.08 4.49
CA PRO A 453 -18.60 -14.31 5.91
C PRO A 453 -17.13 -14.37 6.34
N CYS A 454 -16.78 -13.65 7.41
CA CYS A 454 -15.47 -13.74 8.03
C CYS A 454 -15.38 -14.93 8.98
N ILE A 455 -14.16 -15.36 9.35
CA ILE A 455 -13.95 -16.47 10.29
C ILE A 455 -14.79 -16.27 11.57
N PRO A 456 -14.75 -15.10 12.26
CA PRO A 456 -15.58 -14.88 13.44
C PRO A 456 -17.08 -15.10 13.20
N ASP A 457 -17.62 -14.66 12.06
CA ASP A 457 -19.03 -14.85 11.70
C ASP A 457 -19.37 -16.33 11.48
N ILE A 458 -18.51 -17.08 10.79
CA ILE A 458 -18.67 -18.53 10.60
C ILE A 458 -18.72 -19.24 11.95
N LEU A 459 -17.83 -18.86 12.87
CA LEU A 459 -17.77 -19.44 14.21
C LEU A 459 -19.00 -19.04 15.05
N LYS A 460 -19.52 -17.83 14.86
CA LYS A 460 -20.78 -17.36 15.47
C LYS A 460 -21.99 -18.16 14.96
N LEU A 461 -22.03 -18.52 13.68
CA LEU A 461 -23.04 -19.43 13.13
C LEU A 461 -22.95 -20.82 13.77
N PHE A 462 -21.75 -21.40 13.92
CA PHE A 462 -21.57 -22.68 14.62
C PHE A 462 -22.08 -22.61 16.07
N ASN A 463 -21.80 -21.50 16.78
CA ASN A 463 -22.26 -21.28 18.14
C ASN A 463 -23.77 -21.19 18.25
N HIS A 464 -24.41 -20.46 17.33
CA HIS A 464 -25.85 -20.32 17.27
C HIS A 464 -26.53 -21.69 17.16
N ASN A 465 -26.06 -22.52 16.23
CA ASN A 465 -26.64 -23.83 15.97
C ASN A 465 -26.47 -24.81 17.16
N LYS A 466 -25.35 -24.74 17.88
CA LYS A 466 -25.14 -25.49 19.14
C LYS A 466 -26.13 -25.11 20.25
N ARG A 467 -26.48 -23.82 20.37
CA ARG A 467 -27.44 -23.33 21.37
C ARG A 467 -28.88 -23.73 21.06
N SER A 468 -29.25 -23.84 19.79
CA SER A 468 -30.58 -24.31 19.37
C SER A 468 -30.81 -25.77 19.77
N HIS A 469 -29.82 -26.64 19.54
CA HIS A 469 -29.91 -28.07 19.85
C HIS A 469 -29.93 -28.39 21.35
N SER A 470 -29.30 -27.56 22.20
CA SER A 470 -29.32 -27.77 23.65
C SER A 470 -30.68 -27.46 24.30
N LYS A 471 -31.54 -26.69 23.63
CA LYS A 471 -32.93 -26.46 24.06
C LYS A 471 -33.87 -27.63 23.73
N GLU A 472 -33.62 -28.37 22.64
CA GLU A 472 -34.43 -29.52 22.22
C GLU A 472 -33.98 -30.85 22.84
N SER A 473 -32.70 -31.00 23.18
CA SER A 473 -32.12 -32.26 23.68
C SER A 473 -31.94 -32.31 25.21
N ARG A 474 -33.00 -32.04 25.99
CA ARG A 474 -32.97 -32.24 27.46
C ARG A 474 -32.91 -33.70 27.94
N GLY A 475 -32.56 -34.67 27.08
CA GLY A 475 -32.77 -36.10 27.36
C GLY A 475 -31.62 -37.07 27.05
N THR A 476 -30.54 -36.67 26.38
CA THR A 476 -29.52 -37.64 25.93
C THR A 476 -28.12 -37.11 26.16
N LYS A 477 -27.40 -37.73 27.13
CA LYS A 477 -25.95 -37.61 27.27
C LYS A 477 -25.29 -38.20 26.02
N THR A 478 -25.03 -37.36 25.03
CA THR A 478 -24.19 -37.72 23.89
C THR A 478 -22.73 -37.72 24.34
N THR A 479 -22.21 -38.92 24.59
CA THR A 479 -20.77 -39.18 24.69
C THR A 479 -20.19 -39.15 23.27
N GLY A 480 -19.67 -38.00 22.84
CA GLY A 480 -18.98 -37.83 21.57
C GLY A 480 -18.00 -36.64 21.63
N LYS A 481 -16.69 -36.95 21.56
CA LYS A 481 -15.51 -36.07 21.34
C LYS A 481 -15.50 -34.70 22.06
N ASP A 482 -15.00 -34.69 23.30
CA ASP A 482 -14.82 -33.61 24.31
C ASP A 482 -14.74 -32.11 23.96
N PHE A 483 -14.51 -31.64 22.72
CA PHE A 483 -14.41 -30.20 22.42
C PHE A 483 -15.13 -29.73 21.15
N ASP A 484 -15.54 -30.60 20.23
CA ASP A 484 -16.14 -30.19 18.95
C ASP A 484 -17.56 -29.58 19.09
N SER A 485 -18.21 -29.87 20.21
CA SER A 485 -19.49 -29.30 20.66
C SER A 485 -19.36 -28.01 21.47
N LYS A 486 -18.13 -27.64 21.88
CA LYS A 486 -17.87 -26.39 22.61
C LYS A 486 -18.07 -25.17 21.70
N PRO A 487 -18.60 -24.05 22.23
CA PRO A 487 -18.72 -22.81 21.48
C PRO A 487 -17.35 -22.15 21.27
N TRP A 488 -17.24 -21.31 20.25
CA TRP A 488 -16.07 -20.51 19.93
C TRP A 488 -16.14 -19.10 20.52
N LYS A 489 -15.01 -18.56 20.96
CA LYS A 489 -14.80 -17.16 21.31
C LYS A 489 -13.82 -16.56 20.33
N SER A 490 -14.18 -15.46 19.67
CA SER A 490 -13.36 -14.80 18.65
C SER A 490 -12.80 -13.50 19.20
N VAL A 491 -11.48 -13.39 19.32
CA VAL A 491 -10.79 -12.26 19.95
C VAL A 491 -9.72 -11.70 19.02
N PHE A 492 -9.66 -10.38 18.92
CA PHE A 492 -8.58 -9.66 18.26
C PHE A 492 -7.64 -9.02 19.29
N VAL A 493 -6.33 -9.13 19.10
CA VAL A 493 -5.32 -8.64 20.05
C VAL A 493 -4.18 -7.93 19.34
N GLN A 494 -3.88 -6.69 19.75
CA GLN A 494 -2.67 -5.97 19.36
C GLN A 494 -2.23 -5.03 20.49
N SER A 495 -0.94 -4.66 20.52
CA SER A 495 -0.38 -3.77 21.54
C SER A 495 -0.54 -2.28 21.22
N ILE A 496 -1.12 -1.97 20.06
CA ILE A 496 -1.24 -0.61 19.50
C ILE A 496 -2.70 -0.16 19.38
N THR A 497 -2.89 1.12 19.05
CA THR A 497 -4.21 1.69 18.76
C THR A 497 -4.86 1.01 17.56
N ASP A 498 -6.16 0.76 17.64
CA ASP A 498 -7.01 0.34 16.52
C ASP A 498 -7.79 1.51 15.89
N GLN A 499 -7.44 2.74 16.25
CA GLN A 499 -8.16 3.92 15.77
C GLN A 499 -7.67 4.39 14.39
N TYR A 500 -6.52 3.90 13.92
CA TYR A 500 -5.96 4.30 12.64
C TYR A 500 -6.78 3.68 11.49
N ASP A 501 -7.22 4.54 10.58
CA ASP A 501 -7.91 4.14 9.35
C ASP A 501 -9.13 3.23 9.60
N HIS A 502 -9.87 3.54 10.68
CA HIS A 502 -11.09 2.84 11.10
C HIS A 502 -10.93 1.35 11.34
N GLN A 503 -9.76 0.91 11.82
CA GLN A 503 -9.55 -0.49 12.16
C GLN A 503 -10.55 -0.98 13.24
N ASP A 504 -10.95 -0.13 14.19
CA ASP A 504 -11.97 -0.43 15.19
C ASP A 504 -13.31 -0.85 14.56
N GLU A 505 -13.80 -0.08 13.58
CA GLU A 505 -15.00 -0.41 12.79
C GLU A 505 -14.79 -1.68 11.96
N LEU A 506 -13.61 -1.84 11.35
CA LEU A 506 -13.28 -3.04 10.59
C LEU A 506 -13.28 -4.30 11.49
N ASN A 507 -12.75 -4.22 12.71
CA ASN A 507 -12.74 -5.33 13.66
C ASN A 507 -14.17 -5.75 14.04
N GLU A 508 -15.06 -4.79 14.28
CA GLU A 508 -16.48 -5.05 14.53
C GLU A 508 -17.15 -5.72 13.31
N HIS A 509 -16.94 -5.17 12.10
CA HIS A 509 -17.50 -5.70 10.86
C HIS A 509 -16.91 -7.05 10.43
N MET A 510 -15.72 -7.43 10.90
CA MET A 510 -15.18 -8.79 10.76
C MET A 510 -15.81 -9.78 11.76
N GLY A 511 -16.61 -9.31 12.71
CA GLY A 511 -17.37 -10.11 13.66
C GLY A 511 -16.62 -10.51 14.94
N PHE A 512 -15.52 -9.83 15.28
CA PHE A 512 -14.80 -10.11 16.53
C PHE A 512 -15.67 -9.77 17.75
N SER A 513 -15.68 -10.67 18.74
CA SER A 513 -16.52 -10.52 19.94
C SER A 513 -15.83 -9.76 21.08
N GLU A 514 -14.51 -9.66 21.03
CA GLU A 514 -13.68 -8.96 21.99
C GLU A 514 -12.42 -8.44 21.27
N VAL A 515 -11.98 -7.25 21.65
CA VAL A 515 -10.82 -6.57 21.08
C VAL A 515 -9.93 -6.08 22.22
N ILE A 516 -8.67 -6.50 22.23
CA ILE A 516 -7.65 -6.05 23.20
C ILE A 516 -6.63 -5.23 22.44
N VAL A 517 -6.64 -3.93 22.68
CA VAL A 517 -5.84 -2.91 21.99
C VAL A 517 -5.24 -1.95 23.01
N LYS A 518 -4.48 -0.94 22.57
CA LYS A 518 -3.92 0.10 23.44
C LYS A 518 -4.93 0.69 24.43
N SER A 519 -6.15 1.01 23.99
CA SER A 519 -7.19 1.58 24.87
C SER A 519 -7.62 0.61 25.99
N THR A 520 -7.55 -0.70 25.77
CA THR A 520 -7.75 -1.73 26.82
C THR A 520 -6.57 -1.78 27.79
N ILE A 521 -5.35 -1.65 27.25
CA ILE A 521 -4.10 -1.68 28.02
C ILE A 521 -3.99 -0.46 28.95
N ASP A 522 -4.39 0.71 28.47
CA ASP A 522 -4.35 1.98 29.21
C ASP A 522 -5.50 2.18 30.19
N ASN A 523 -6.52 1.33 30.13
CA ASN A 523 -7.66 1.45 31.02
C ASN A 523 -7.25 1.11 32.46
N PRO A 524 -7.41 2.02 33.44
CA PRO A 524 -7.09 1.75 34.84
C PRO A 524 -7.86 0.60 35.49
N ALA A 525 -8.97 0.17 34.87
CA ALA A 525 -9.74 -0.99 35.29
C ALA A 525 -9.22 -2.32 34.71
N SER A 526 -8.24 -2.29 33.80
CA SER A 526 -7.67 -3.49 33.19
C SER A 526 -6.80 -4.27 34.19
N LYS A 527 -6.79 -5.60 34.05
CA LYS A 527 -6.09 -6.52 34.96
C LYS A 527 -4.58 -6.26 35.04
N TYR A 528 -3.98 -5.81 33.94
CA TYR A 528 -2.54 -5.58 33.81
C TYR A 528 -2.18 -4.08 33.78
N PHE A 529 -3.03 -3.22 34.33
CA PHE A 529 -2.71 -1.81 34.51
C PHE A 529 -1.85 -1.58 35.77
N PRO A 530 -0.85 -0.67 35.74
CA PRO A 530 -0.38 0.08 34.58
C PRO A 530 0.49 -0.76 33.62
N PRO A 531 0.60 -0.37 32.34
CA PRO A 531 1.52 -1.02 31.39
C PRO A 531 2.95 -1.07 31.94
N THR A 532 3.65 -2.17 31.67
CA THR A 532 4.99 -2.45 32.19
C THR A 532 6.11 -1.97 31.27
N GLU A 533 5.79 -1.77 29.99
CA GLU A 533 6.72 -1.31 28.97
C GLU A 533 6.33 0.08 28.47
N LYS A 534 7.31 0.82 27.96
CA LYS A 534 7.05 2.09 27.28
C LYS A 534 6.62 1.83 25.84
N GLU A 535 5.93 2.80 25.25
CA GLU A 535 5.59 2.78 23.83
C GLU A 535 6.86 2.70 22.96
N SER A 536 6.88 1.79 21.99
CA SER A 536 8.01 1.57 21.08
C SER A 536 7.85 2.35 19.77
N ASN A 537 6.61 2.63 19.36
CA ASN A 537 6.27 3.38 18.16
C ASN A 537 5.11 4.34 18.44
N TYR A 538 4.78 5.17 17.44
CA TYR A 538 3.72 6.18 17.58
C TYR A 538 2.29 5.61 17.57
N PHE A 539 2.13 4.29 17.43
CA PHE A 539 0.85 3.61 17.56
C PHE A 539 0.65 2.97 18.94
N GLY A 540 1.72 2.71 19.71
CA GLY A 540 1.61 2.24 21.09
C GLY A 540 2.76 1.33 21.55
N TYR A 541 2.40 0.29 22.30
CA TYR A 541 3.31 -0.56 23.05
C TYR A 541 3.97 -1.65 22.18
N PRO A 542 5.13 -2.18 22.60
CA PRO A 542 5.65 -3.43 22.06
C PRO A 542 4.67 -4.60 22.25
N GLU A 543 4.74 -5.59 21.38
CA GLU A 543 3.84 -6.75 21.36
C GLU A 543 3.95 -7.59 22.64
N THR A 544 5.10 -7.58 23.31
CA THR A 544 5.30 -8.25 24.60
C THR A 544 4.32 -7.78 25.67
N GLN A 545 3.81 -6.55 25.56
CA GLN A 545 2.82 -5.98 26.50
C GLN A 545 1.48 -6.74 26.49
N VAL A 546 1.14 -7.45 25.40
CA VAL A 546 -0.10 -8.24 25.30
C VAL A 546 0.06 -9.72 25.66
N LYS A 547 1.27 -10.18 25.99
CA LYS A 547 1.55 -11.61 26.29
C LYS A 547 0.64 -12.19 27.35
N ASP A 548 0.49 -11.47 28.46
CA ASP A 548 -0.30 -11.91 29.60
C ASP A 548 -1.81 -11.94 29.31
N TYR A 549 -2.31 -10.98 28.52
CA TYR A 549 -3.69 -10.99 28.04
C TYR A 549 -3.95 -12.21 27.14
N MET A 550 -3.06 -12.50 26.18
CA MET A 550 -3.21 -13.67 25.31
C MET A 550 -3.17 -14.99 26.10
N ARG A 551 -2.28 -15.08 27.11
CA ARG A 551 -2.22 -16.24 28.01
C ARG A 551 -3.54 -16.44 28.76
N ASP A 552 -4.10 -15.37 29.32
CA ASP A 552 -5.39 -15.41 30.00
C ASP A 552 -6.52 -15.87 29.07
N LEU A 553 -6.53 -15.46 27.79
CA LEU A 553 -7.54 -15.90 26.82
C LEU A 553 -7.55 -17.42 26.64
N PHE A 554 -6.40 -18.08 26.62
CA PHE A 554 -6.32 -19.55 26.57
C PHE A 554 -6.82 -20.19 27.87
N LEU A 555 -6.40 -19.67 29.02
CA LEU A 555 -6.83 -20.18 30.33
C LEU A 555 -8.34 -20.01 30.55
N ASP A 556 -8.89 -18.88 30.14
CA ASP A 556 -10.32 -18.59 30.23
C ASP A 556 -11.12 -19.43 29.25
N ALA A 557 -10.64 -19.64 28.01
CA ALA A 557 -11.28 -20.54 27.07
C ALA A 557 -11.39 -21.96 27.64
N GLU A 558 -10.32 -22.48 28.26
CA GLU A 558 -10.37 -23.80 28.91
C GLU A 558 -11.36 -23.81 30.09
N LYS A 559 -11.25 -22.83 30.99
CA LYS A 559 -12.12 -22.69 32.17
C LYS A 559 -13.60 -22.60 31.80
N ASN A 560 -13.93 -21.89 30.73
CA ASN A 560 -15.30 -21.66 30.28
C ASN A 560 -15.82 -22.75 29.34
N ASN A 561 -15.03 -23.79 29.06
CA ASN A 561 -15.35 -24.82 28.06
C ASN A 561 -15.63 -24.23 26.67
N GLU A 562 -14.77 -23.32 26.23
CA GLU A 562 -14.84 -22.65 24.94
C GLU A 562 -13.64 -23.03 24.05
N ARG A 563 -13.75 -22.69 22.78
CA ARG A 563 -12.71 -22.77 21.77
C ARG A 563 -12.28 -21.36 21.41
N LEU A 564 -11.00 -21.05 21.52
CA LEU A 564 -10.46 -19.76 21.10
C LEU A 564 -10.19 -19.69 19.57
N PHE A 565 -10.74 -18.67 18.92
CA PHE A 565 -10.17 -18.08 17.71
C PHE A 565 -9.49 -16.76 18.09
N LEU A 566 -8.18 -16.70 17.96
CA LEU A 566 -7.38 -15.53 18.32
C LEU A 566 -6.71 -14.96 17.07
N SER A 567 -6.97 -13.70 16.76
CA SER A 567 -6.20 -12.96 15.77
C SER A 567 -5.26 -11.99 16.49
N HIS A 568 -3.97 -12.10 16.23
CA HIS A 568 -2.94 -11.27 16.83
C HIS A 568 -2.17 -10.52 15.76
N PHE A 569 -2.07 -9.20 15.89
CA PHE A 569 -1.34 -8.34 14.97
C PHE A 569 -0.06 -7.80 15.61
N THR A 570 1.08 -7.98 14.95
CA THR A 570 2.38 -7.40 15.37
C THR A 570 2.54 -6.00 14.79
N SER A 571 3.34 -5.12 15.38
CA SER A 571 3.49 -3.73 14.94
C SER A 571 4.94 -3.19 14.94
N SER A 572 5.88 -3.83 15.64
CA SER A 572 7.24 -3.30 15.84
C SER A 572 8.06 -3.22 14.56
N THR A 573 7.69 -3.99 13.54
CA THR A 573 8.30 -3.97 12.20
C THR A 573 7.75 -2.87 11.29
N HIS A 574 6.81 -2.05 11.75
CA HIS A 574 6.34 -0.86 11.05
C HIS A 574 7.40 0.26 11.10
N HIS A 575 7.43 1.13 10.07
CA HIS A 575 8.24 2.36 10.09
C HIS A 575 7.94 3.20 11.36
N PRO A 576 8.95 3.61 12.15
CA PRO A 576 10.32 3.82 11.74
C PRO A 576 11.27 2.68 12.15
N TRP A 577 10.77 1.48 12.43
CA TRP A 577 11.58 0.32 12.85
C TRP A 577 12.38 0.57 14.14
N ASN A 578 11.69 1.10 15.16
CA ASN A 578 12.28 1.19 16.49
C ASN A 578 12.18 -0.16 17.20
N THR A 579 13.32 -0.65 17.69
CA THR A 579 13.30 -1.71 18.70
C THR A 579 12.83 -1.13 20.04
N PRO A 580 12.08 -1.89 20.84
CA PRO A 580 11.66 -1.43 22.16
C PRO A 580 12.87 -1.14 23.07
N GLU A 581 12.75 -0.20 23.99
CA GLU A 581 13.87 0.23 24.87
C GLU A 581 14.51 -0.96 25.62
N ALA A 582 13.70 -1.93 26.05
CA ALA A 582 14.18 -3.14 26.70
C ALA A 582 15.05 -4.04 25.81
N ALA A 583 14.92 -3.94 24.48
CA ALA A 583 15.68 -4.69 23.49
C ALA A 583 16.76 -3.85 22.78
N ALA A 584 16.77 -2.53 22.96
CA ALA A 584 17.70 -1.62 22.26
C ALA A 584 19.19 -1.93 22.52
N GLY A 585 19.52 -2.52 23.67
CA GLY A 585 20.90 -2.96 23.99
C GLY A 585 21.37 -4.19 23.22
N GLU A 586 20.49 -4.84 22.47
CA GLU A 586 20.80 -6.04 21.70
C GLU A 586 21.06 -5.72 20.22
N ASP A 587 20.72 -4.50 19.77
CA ASP A 587 20.84 -4.05 18.39
C ASP A 587 22.24 -4.26 17.81
N PHE A 588 22.27 -4.66 16.53
CA PHE A 588 23.49 -4.94 15.81
C PHE A 588 23.54 -4.14 14.51
N ASP A 589 24.72 -3.58 14.20
CA ASP A 589 24.99 -2.91 12.94
C ASP A 589 25.29 -3.96 11.85
N PHE A 590 24.22 -4.57 11.30
CA PHE A 590 24.30 -5.51 10.19
C PHE A 590 24.89 -4.87 8.94
N LEU A 591 24.54 -3.61 8.65
CA LEU A 591 25.11 -2.84 7.56
C LEU A 591 26.23 -1.92 8.06
N LYS A 592 27.31 -1.81 7.29
CA LYS A 592 28.42 -0.92 7.65
C LYS A 592 27.95 0.54 7.71
N ARG A 593 28.04 1.14 8.90
CA ARG A 593 27.77 2.57 9.08
C ARG A 593 28.76 3.43 8.28
N SER A 594 28.22 4.41 7.57
CA SER A 594 29.02 5.50 7.00
C SER A 594 29.29 6.54 8.08
N ALA A 595 30.51 7.07 8.14
CA ALA A 595 30.87 8.14 9.07
C ALA A 595 30.09 9.46 8.84
N TRP A 596 29.46 9.60 7.66
CA TRP A 596 28.81 10.83 7.21
C TRP A 596 27.33 10.67 6.89
N ARG A 597 26.75 9.47 7.09
CA ARG A 597 25.31 9.22 6.88
C ARG A 597 24.64 8.76 8.16
N SER A 598 23.35 9.02 8.27
CA SER A 598 22.49 8.40 9.27
C SER A 598 22.49 6.87 9.12
N GLU A 599 22.02 6.19 10.15
CA GLU A 599 21.85 4.74 10.11
C GLU A 599 20.97 4.29 8.94
N HIS A 600 21.35 3.18 8.30
CA HIS A 600 20.59 2.59 7.20
C HIS A 600 19.22 2.13 7.71
N GLN A 601 18.14 2.50 7.02
CA GLN A 601 16.78 2.08 7.40
C GLN A 601 16.63 0.54 7.35
N LEU A 602 17.29 -0.12 6.39
CA LEU A 602 17.34 -1.57 6.33
C LEU A 602 17.99 -2.20 7.58
N ASN A 603 18.99 -1.54 8.19
CA ASN A 603 19.61 -2.03 9.43
C ASN A 603 18.62 -2.04 10.60
N ARG A 604 17.84 -0.97 10.74
CA ARG A 604 16.80 -0.83 11.76
C ARG A 604 15.70 -1.87 11.55
N TYR A 605 15.25 -2.03 10.30
CA TYR A 605 14.31 -3.09 9.93
C TYR A 605 14.81 -4.49 10.33
N LEU A 606 16.06 -4.85 10.00
CA LEU A 606 16.62 -6.17 10.39
C LEU A 606 16.64 -6.36 11.92
N ASN A 607 16.94 -5.32 12.70
CA ASN A 607 16.86 -5.40 14.16
C ASN A 607 15.41 -5.63 14.66
N THR A 608 14.42 -4.96 14.06
CA THR A 608 13.00 -5.22 14.39
C THR A 608 12.53 -6.60 13.95
N ILE A 609 13.06 -7.15 12.85
CA ILE A 609 12.79 -8.54 12.44
C ILE A 609 13.34 -9.52 13.47
N ARG A 610 14.54 -9.29 13.99
CA ARG A 610 15.11 -10.13 15.06
C ARG A 610 14.27 -10.08 16.34
N TYR A 611 13.73 -8.91 16.69
CA TYR A 611 12.78 -8.77 17.79
C TYR A 611 11.46 -9.52 17.51
N GLY A 612 10.89 -9.35 16.30
CA GLY A 612 9.67 -10.02 15.87
C GLY A 612 9.77 -11.55 15.87
N ASP A 613 10.90 -12.12 15.40
CA ASP A 613 11.13 -13.57 15.44
C ASP A 613 11.18 -14.11 16.88
N ARG A 614 11.77 -13.35 17.82
CA ARG A 614 11.75 -13.71 19.24
C ARG A 614 10.34 -13.65 19.82
N TRP A 615 9.56 -12.65 19.45
CA TRP A 615 8.16 -12.55 19.87
C TRP A 615 7.33 -13.73 19.36
N ILE A 616 7.49 -14.13 18.09
CA ILE A 616 6.89 -15.37 17.57
C ILE A 616 7.25 -16.56 18.45
N GLY A 617 8.53 -16.69 18.83
CA GLY A 617 8.98 -17.73 19.76
C GLY A 617 8.25 -17.68 21.11
N GLN A 618 8.11 -16.49 21.70
CA GLN A 618 7.41 -16.32 22.98
C GLN A 618 5.90 -16.62 22.91
N VAL A 619 5.24 -16.33 21.79
CA VAL A 619 3.84 -16.71 21.58
C VAL A 619 3.70 -18.23 21.52
N MET A 620 4.57 -18.90 20.76
CA MET A 620 4.57 -20.36 20.68
C MET A 620 4.88 -21.01 22.05
N ASP A 621 5.81 -20.42 22.82
CA ASP A 621 6.11 -20.83 24.20
C ASP A 621 4.90 -20.68 25.11
N MET A 622 4.22 -19.55 25.05
CA MET A 622 3.01 -19.32 25.83
C MET A 622 1.90 -20.33 25.50
N ILE A 623 1.67 -20.65 24.22
CA ILE A 623 0.70 -21.66 23.80
C ILE A 623 1.09 -23.07 24.33
N GLU A 624 2.39 -23.37 24.38
CA GLU A 624 2.90 -24.61 24.96
C GLU A 624 2.75 -24.65 26.49
N GLU A 625 3.10 -23.56 27.19
CA GLU A 625 3.01 -23.41 28.65
C GLU A 625 1.58 -23.59 29.17
N VAL A 626 0.58 -23.10 28.44
CA VAL A 626 -0.85 -23.30 28.79
C VAL A 626 -1.39 -24.67 28.36
N GLY A 627 -0.56 -25.52 27.73
CA GLY A 627 -0.91 -26.88 27.32
C GLY A 627 -1.74 -26.97 26.04
N ALA A 628 -1.90 -25.88 25.27
CA ALA A 628 -2.77 -25.80 24.10
C ALA A 628 -2.06 -26.12 22.77
N ALA A 629 -0.73 -26.28 22.76
CA ALA A 629 0.06 -26.43 21.53
C ALA A 629 -0.35 -27.63 20.65
N GLN A 630 -0.73 -28.76 21.24
CA GLN A 630 -1.12 -29.96 20.48
C GLN A 630 -2.52 -29.89 19.87
N GLU A 631 -3.29 -28.85 20.21
CA GLU A 631 -4.67 -28.65 19.78
C GLU A 631 -4.92 -27.28 19.12
N THR A 632 -3.86 -26.53 18.82
CA THR A 632 -3.92 -25.20 18.22
C THR A 632 -3.34 -25.20 16.82
N LEU A 633 -4.13 -24.78 15.84
CA LEU A 633 -3.63 -24.44 14.51
C LEU A 633 -3.18 -22.98 14.53
N VAL A 634 -1.89 -22.73 14.33
CA VAL A 634 -1.33 -21.37 14.23
C VAL A 634 -1.10 -21.03 12.77
N VAL A 635 -1.73 -19.97 12.27
CA VAL A 635 -1.53 -19.44 10.91
C VAL A 635 -0.72 -18.16 11.00
N MET A 636 0.38 -18.05 10.27
CA MET A 636 1.20 -16.84 10.20
C MET A 636 1.14 -16.28 8.79
N ILE A 637 0.88 -14.98 8.64
CA ILE A 637 0.75 -14.30 7.34
C ILE A 637 1.33 -12.90 7.45
N GLY A 638 2.16 -12.49 6.50
CA GLY A 638 2.56 -11.08 6.37
C GLY A 638 1.44 -10.26 5.74
N ASP A 639 1.20 -9.06 6.25
CA ASP A 639 0.26 -8.11 5.67
C ASP A 639 0.80 -7.53 4.36
N HIS A 640 2.06 -7.12 4.34
CA HIS A 640 2.86 -6.70 3.21
C HIS A 640 4.35 -6.78 3.58
N GLY A 641 5.24 -6.49 2.63
CA GLY A 641 6.67 -6.33 2.91
C GLY A 641 7.14 -4.89 2.74
N MET A 642 8.45 -4.68 2.60
CA MET A 642 9.06 -3.36 2.45
C MET A 642 10.26 -3.41 1.50
N ALA A 643 10.24 -2.57 0.48
CA ALA A 643 11.37 -2.30 -0.41
C ALA A 643 12.21 -1.15 0.17
N PHE A 644 13.52 -1.35 0.23
CA PHE A 644 14.49 -0.35 0.70
C PHE A 644 15.30 0.21 -0.47
N GLU A 645 16.14 1.22 -0.21
CA GLU A 645 17.00 1.84 -1.21
C GLU A 645 17.99 0.83 -1.84
N GLU A 646 18.33 -0.23 -1.12
CA GLU A 646 19.16 -1.33 -1.60
C GLU A 646 18.43 -2.26 -2.59
N ASP A 647 17.09 -2.31 -2.54
CA ASP A 647 16.27 -3.10 -3.47
C ASP A 647 15.94 -2.29 -4.74
N SER A 648 15.45 -1.06 -4.58
CA SER A 648 14.95 -0.26 -5.70
C SER A 648 15.00 1.25 -5.44
N PRO A 649 14.97 2.11 -6.49
CA PRO A 649 14.94 3.57 -6.32
C PRO A 649 13.76 4.06 -5.46
N LYS A 650 12.59 3.40 -5.58
CA LYS A 650 11.44 3.62 -4.70
C LYS A 650 11.60 2.76 -3.45
N HIS A 651 11.60 3.39 -2.28
CA HIS A 651 11.89 2.75 -1.00
C HIS A 651 10.76 3.00 0.01
N SER A 652 9.53 2.82 -0.46
CA SER A 652 8.30 2.81 0.34
C SER A 652 7.31 1.79 -0.23
N THR A 653 6.17 1.57 0.44
CA THR A 653 5.04 0.83 -0.13
C THR A 653 4.16 1.68 -1.05
N PHE A 654 4.25 3.00 -0.96
CA PHE A 654 3.44 3.94 -1.73
C PHE A 654 3.73 3.85 -3.24
N GLU A 655 2.74 3.45 -4.02
CA GLU A 655 2.78 3.32 -5.48
C GLU A 655 4.01 2.53 -5.98
N ASN A 656 4.48 1.57 -5.17
CA ASN A 656 5.69 0.80 -5.42
C ASN A 656 5.39 -0.70 -5.53
N GLY A 657 5.41 -1.19 -6.77
CA GLY A 657 5.09 -2.57 -7.11
C GLY A 657 6.24 -3.58 -6.95
N HIS A 658 7.36 -3.19 -6.35
CA HIS A 658 8.51 -4.07 -6.15
C HIS A 658 8.14 -5.36 -5.42
N ILE A 659 8.73 -6.50 -5.81
CA ILE A 659 8.39 -7.82 -5.23
C ILE A 659 8.53 -7.86 -3.70
N SER A 660 9.51 -7.15 -3.15
CA SER A 660 9.74 -7.05 -1.69
C SER A 660 8.55 -6.46 -0.93
N ASN A 661 7.70 -5.64 -1.56
CA ASN A 661 6.48 -5.11 -0.92
C ASN A 661 5.32 -6.12 -0.91
N ILE A 662 5.32 -7.10 -1.81
CA ILE A 662 4.12 -7.93 -2.07
C ILE A 662 4.33 -9.39 -1.66
N ARG A 663 5.56 -9.90 -1.74
CA ARG A 663 5.89 -11.29 -1.39
C ARG A 663 6.01 -11.43 0.12
N VAL A 664 5.04 -12.14 0.72
CA VAL A 664 4.88 -12.25 2.18
C VAL A 664 4.97 -13.70 2.66
N PRO A 665 5.24 -13.93 3.96
CA PRO A 665 5.10 -15.24 4.59
C PRO A 665 3.66 -15.76 4.56
N LEU A 666 3.48 -17.07 4.44
CA LEU A 666 2.21 -17.75 4.76
C LEU A 666 2.50 -19.18 5.26
N LEU A 667 2.17 -19.45 6.51
CA LEU A 667 2.41 -20.72 7.19
C LEU A 667 1.17 -21.17 7.95
N PHE A 668 0.82 -22.46 7.84
CA PHE A 668 -0.15 -23.14 8.69
C PHE A 668 0.62 -24.14 9.54
N HIS A 669 0.72 -23.89 10.83
CA HIS A 669 1.48 -24.69 11.77
C HIS A 669 0.57 -25.48 12.71
N HIS A 670 0.81 -26.79 12.79
CA HIS A 670 0.25 -27.65 13.81
C HIS A 670 1.22 -28.81 14.04
N PRO A 671 1.60 -29.15 15.29
CA PRO A 671 2.67 -30.12 15.57
C PRO A 671 2.38 -31.53 15.05
N SER A 672 1.10 -31.88 14.86
CA SER A 672 0.67 -33.17 14.30
C SER A 672 0.49 -33.18 12.77
N LEU A 673 0.51 -32.02 12.10
CA LEU A 673 0.47 -31.94 10.64
C LEU A 673 1.85 -32.27 10.03
N PRO A 674 1.87 -32.93 8.86
CA PRO A 674 3.12 -33.16 8.13
C PRO A 674 3.74 -31.83 7.71
N ARG A 675 5.08 -31.79 7.63
CA ARG A 675 5.79 -30.63 7.08
C ARG A 675 5.71 -30.65 5.55
N ILE A 676 5.20 -29.58 4.95
CA ILE A 676 4.96 -29.45 3.51
C ILE A 676 5.47 -28.08 3.04
N GLN A 677 6.26 -28.07 1.97
CA GLN A 677 6.71 -26.86 1.27
C GLN A 677 5.93 -26.73 -0.04
N LEU A 678 5.05 -25.73 -0.13
CA LEU A 678 4.30 -25.46 -1.35
C LEU A 678 5.01 -24.37 -2.17
N GLY A 679 5.66 -24.80 -3.24
CA GLY A 679 6.33 -23.93 -4.23
C GLY A 679 5.36 -23.27 -5.21
N ILE A 680 4.24 -22.73 -4.72
CA ILE A 680 3.17 -22.13 -5.53
C ILE A 680 3.00 -20.64 -5.21
N ASN A 681 2.43 -19.90 -6.15
CA ASN A 681 1.94 -18.56 -5.88
C ASN A 681 0.48 -18.63 -5.42
N ALA A 682 0.22 -18.19 -4.18
CA ALA A 682 -1.11 -18.13 -3.59
C ALA A 682 -1.29 -16.80 -2.84
N THR A 683 -2.50 -16.52 -2.36
CA THR A 683 -2.79 -15.29 -1.60
C THR A 683 -3.45 -15.62 -0.26
N SER A 684 -3.68 -14.59 0.55
CA SER A 684 -4.42 -14.70 1.82
C SER A 684 -5.85 -15.24 1.64
N LEU A 685 -6.43 -15.18 0.44
CA LEU A 685 -7.75 -15.77 0.14
C LEU A 685 -7.80 -17.28 0.36
N SER A 686 -6.67 -17.96 0.30
CA SER A 686 -6.58 -19.39 0.55
C SER A 686 -6.66 -19.75 2.04
N ILE A 687 -6.63 -18.78 2.96
CA ILE A 687 -6.63 -19.03 4.41
C ILE A 687 -7.93 -19.68 4.89
N ILE A 688 -9.08 -19.06 4.64
CA ILE A 688 -10.37 -19.61 5.11
C ILE A 688 -10.66 -20.97 4.49
N PRO A 689 -10.53 -21.16 3.15
CA PRO A 689 -10.72 -22.48 2.56
C PRO A 689 -9.83 -23.54 3.21
N THR A 690 -8.56 -23.22 3.47
CA THR A 690 -7.62 -24.15 4.11
C THR A 690 -8.01 -24.46 5.56
N ILE A 691 -8.40 -23.46 6.35
CA ILE A 691 -8.85 -23.68 7.73
C ILE A 691 -10.10 -24.56 7.76
N LEU A 692 -11.11 -24.27 6.92
CA LEU A 692 -12.33 -25.08 6.85
C LEU A 692 -12.05 -26.51 6.36
N ASP A 693 -11.18 -26.69 5.37
CA ASP A 693 -10.79 -28.02 4.85
C ASP A 693 -10.03 -28.83 5.91
N LEU A 694 -9.12 -28.20 6.65
CA LEU A 694 -8.42 -28.85 7.76
C LEU A 694 -9.38 -29.21 8.89
N LEU A 695 -10.25 -28.29 9.33
CA LEU A 695 -11.22 -28.53 10.40
C LEU A 695 -12.18 -29.70 10.07
N THR A 696 -12.62 -29.78 8.80
CA THR A 696 -13.49 -30.87 8.32
C THR A 696 -12.71 -32.18 8.15
N SER A 697 -11.54 -32.17 7.51
CA SER A 697 -10.74 -33.38 7.25
C SER A 697 -10.15 -34.01 8.50
N THR A 698 -9.84 -33.22 9.55
CA THR A 698 -9.35 -33.76 10.82
C THR A 698 -10.48 -34.16 11.77
N SER A 699 -11.75 -34.03 11.37
CA SER A 699 -12.92 -34.24 12.25
C SER A 699 -12.88 -33.40 13.53
N SER A 700 -12.47 -32.13 13.40
CA SER A 700 -12.40 -31.15 14.51
C SER A 700 -13.69 -30.35 14.68
N LEU A 701 -14.73 -30.69 13.90
CA LEU A 701 -16.07 -30.14 13.94
C LEU A 701 -17.05 -31.28 14.21
N ASN A 702 -18.16 -30.97 14.88
CA ASN A 702 -19.28 -31.91 14.97
C ASN A 702 -19.93 -32.10 13.59
N THR A 703 -20.86 -33.04 13.46
CA THR A 703 -21.49 -33.39 12.18
C THR A 703 -22.18 -32.20 11.50
N GLN A 704 -22.90 -31.37 12.26
CA GLN A 704 -23.62 -30.21 11.70
C GLN A 704 -22.65 -29.14 11.19
N ASP A 705 -21.67 -28.76 12.02
CA ASP A 705 -20.65 -27.77 11.67
C ASP A 705 -19.79 -28.26 10.48
N THR A 706 -19.55 -29.58 10.39
CA THR A 706 -18.83 -30.19 9.25
C THR A 706 -19.59 -30.02 7.94
N GLU A 707 -20.91 -30.24 7.93
CA GLU A 707 -21.73 -30.04 6.73
C GLU A 707 -21.78 -28.57 6.33
N ILE A 708 -21.95 -27.65 7.29
CA ILE A 708 -21.91 -26.20 7.02
C ILE A 708 -20.56 -25.78 6.44
N ALA A 709 -19.45 -26.17 7.08
CA ALA A 709 -18.11 -25.86 6.61
C ALA A 709 -17.85 -26.42 5.20
N SER A 710 -18.33 -27.64 4.92
CA SER A 710 -18.23 -28.28 3.60
C SER A 710 -19.04 -27.58 2.51
N HIS A 711 -20.11 -26.87 2.87
CA HIS A 711 -20.87 -26.03 1.95
C HIS A 711 -20.22 -24.64 1.79
N LEU A 712 -19.72 -24.06 2.90
CA LEU A 712 -19.10 -22.74 2.91
C LEU A 712 -17.76 -22.69 2.17
N ILE A 713 -16.95 -23.74 2.24
CA ILE A 713 -15.67 -23.80 1.52
C ILE A 713 -15.86 -23.64 0.00
N GLN A 714 -16.99 -24.08 -0.56
CA GLN A 714 -17.34 -23.89 -1.97
C GLN A 714 -17.68 -22.43 -2.32
N GLN A 715 -17.88 -21.58 -1.33
CA GLN A 715 -18.32 -20.21 -1.53
C GLN A 715 -17.18 -19.21 -1.70
N TYR A 716 -15.96 -19.57 -1.31
CA TYR A 716 -14.81 -18.67 -1.40
C TYR A 716 -14.15 -18.70 -2.77
N GLU A 717 -13.45 -17.59 -3.07
CA GLU A 717 -12.64 -17.41 -4.28
C GLU A 717 -11.33 -18.19 -4.22
N GLY A 718 -10.73 -18.24 -3.02
CA GLY A 718 -9.46 -18.93 -2.77
C GLY A 718 -9.57 -20.46 -2.83
N GLN A 719 -8.42 -21.11 -3.01
CA GLN A 719 -8.29 -22.56 -3.04
C GLN A 719 -7.78 -23.08 -1.70
N SER A 720 -8.14 -24.32 -1.34
CA SER A 720 -7.55 -24.95 -0.15
C SER A 720 -6.10 -25.34 -0.42
N LEU A 721 -5.19 -24.97 0.48
CA LEU A 721 -3.78 -25.36 0.44
C LEU A 721 -3.54 -26.75 1.02
N ALA A 722 -4.57 -27.38 1.59
CA ALA A 722 -4.53 -28.78 2.00
C ALA A 722 -4.70 -29.76 0.82
N ARG A 723 -4.92 -29.24 -0.40
CA ARG A 723 -5.13 -29.98 -1.65
C ARG A 723 -4.16 -29.49 -2.73
N PRO A 724 -3.88 -30.29 -3.78
CA PRO A 724 -3.11 -29.82 -4.93
C PRO A 724 -3.67 -28.51 -5.50
N TYR A 725 -2.84 -27.47 -5.58
CA TYR A 725 -3.28 -26.16 -6.06
C TYR A 725 -3.39 -26.16 -7.57
N LYS A 726 -4.49 -25.63 -8.11
CA LYS A 726 -4.66 -25.48 -9.56
C LYS A 726 -4.23 -24.09 -9.97
N VAL A 727 -3.09 -24.03 -10.65
CA VAL A 727 -2.56 -22.76 -11.19
C VAL A 727 -3.33 -22.31 -12.43
N GLU A 728 -3.94 -23.26 -13.16
CA GLU A 728 -4.77 -23.02 -14.33
C GLU A 728 -5.88 -24.08 -14.46
N LYS A 729 -6.95 -23.76 -15.20
CA LYS A 729 -8.01 -24.69 -15.59
C LYS A 729 -8.68 -24.22 -16.88
N ASN A 730 -8.64 -25.05 -17.93
CA ASN A 730 -9.22 -24.74 -19.25
C ASN A 730 -8.76 -23.37 -19.81
N GLY A 731 -7.46 -23.08 -19.73
CA GLY A 731 -6.86 -21.81 -20.16
C GLY A 731 -7.07 -20.62 -19.21
N ARG A 732 -8.00 -20.71 -18.25
CA ARG A 732 -8.12 -19.72 -17.17
C ARG A 732 -6.99 -19.87 -16.19
N GLN A 733 -6.38 -18.75 -15.81
CA GLN A 733 -5.29 -18.72 -14.85
C GLN A 733 -5.82 -18.34 -13.47
N ALA A 734 -5.17 -18.85 -12.42
CA ALA A 734 -5.37 -18.35 -11.06
C ALA A 734 -4.64 -17.00 -10.93
N TRP A 735 -5.36 -15.93 -11.29
CA TRP A 735 -4.88 -14.55 -11.24
C TRP A 735 -4.65 -14.08 -9.81
N ILE A 736 -3.61 -13.27 -9.64
CA ILE A 736 -3.22 -12.65 -8.38
C ILE A 736 -3.16 -11.15 -8.64
N VAL A 737 -4.12 -10.41 -8.07
CA VAL A 737 -4.16 -8.94 -8.16
C VAL A 737 -3.91 -8.38 -6.79
N SER A 738 -2.95 -7.46 -6.69
CA SER A 738 -2.62 -6.76 -5.47
C SER A 738 -2.82 -5.27 -5.65
N VAL A 739 -3.49 -4.65 -4.67
CA VAL A 739 -3.66 -3.21 -4.56
C VAL A 739 -2.40 -2.60 -3.93
N LEU A 740 -1.85 -1.54 -4.52
CA LEU A 740 -0.68 -0.86 -3.97
C LEU A 740 -1.10 0.38 -3.17
N ASN A 741 -0.41 0.61 -2.05
CA ASN A 741 -0.62 1.75 -1.16
C ASN A 741 -0.57 3.08 -1.97
N ALA A 742 -1.49 4.02 -1.80
CA ALA A 742 -2.57 4.10 -0.80
C ALA A 742 -3.79 3.22 -1.09
N GLY A 743 -3.97 2.78 -2.33
CA GLY A 743 -4.92 1.72 -2.68
C GLY A 743 -5.59 1.87 -4.06
N GLY A 744 -5.91 3.07 -4.48
CA GLY A 744 -6.67 3.30 -5.71
C GLY A 744 -5.81 3.31 -6.97
N ALA A 745 -4.61 3.87 -6.89
CA ALA A 745 -3.92 4.37 -8.07
C ALA A 745 -3.27 3.31 -8.98
N ILE A 746 -2.69 2.25 -8.41
CA ILE A 746 -1.85 1.29 -9.12
C ILE A 746 -2.13 -0.13 -8.62
N LEU A 747 -2.12 -1.10 -9.55
CA LEU A 747 -2.23 -2.52 -9.26
C LEU A 747 -0.95 -3.27 -9.62
N SER A 748 -0.70 -4.37 -8.92
CA SER A 748 0.19 -5.44 -9.37
C SER A 748 -0.68 -6.61 -9.84
N VAL A 749 -0.59 -6.97 -11.12
CA VAL A 749 -1.27 -8.12 -11.72
C VAL A 749 -0.25 -9.22 -11.98
N SER A 750 -0.50 -10.42 -11.46
CA SER A 750 0.35 -11.60 -11.58
C SER A 750 -0.52 -12.85 -11.74
N SER A 751 0.10 -14.01 -11.91
CA SER A 751 -0.59 -15.29 -12.05
C SER A 751 0.15 -16.40 -11.30
N ALA A 752 -0.59 -17.42 -10.87
CA ALA A 752 0.04 -18.65 -10.39
C ALA A 752 0.52 -19.56 -11.54
N ALA A 753 0.00 -19.38 -12.75
CA ALA A 753 0.32 -20.22 -13.92
C ALA A 753 1.64 -19.83 -14.58
N VAL A 754 2.03 -18.56 -14.50
CA VAL A 754 3.23 -18.03 -15.16
C VAL A 754 4.04 -17.13 -14.22
N PRO A 755 5.36 -17.02 -14.37
CA PRO A 755 6.22 -16.24 -13.48
C PRO A 755 6.25 -14.75 -13.82
N HIS A 756 5.20 -14.21 -14.43
CA HIS A 756 5.15 -12.85 -14.94
C HIS A 756 4.39 -11.92 -14.00
N ARG A 757 4.82 -10.65 -13.96
CA ARG A 757 4.15 -9.60 -13.20
C ARG A 757 4.04 -8.33 -14.03
N LEU A 758 2.90 -7.67 -13.93
CA LEU A 758 2.60 -6.39 -14.54
C LEU A 758 2.21 -5.39 -13.45
N ILE A 759 2.92 -4.28 -13.33
CA ILE A 759 2.47 -3.12 -12.56
C ILE A 759 1.68 -2.23 -13.51
N LEU A 760 0.41 -2.05 -13.17
CA LEU A 760 -0.62 -1.42 -13.99
C LEU A 760 -1.08 -0.11 -13.32
N PRO A 761 -0.77 1.06 -13.89
CA PRO A 761 -1.42 2.31 -13.52
C PRO A 761 -2.91 2.26 -13.90
N VAL A 762 -3.81 2.61 -12.96
CA VAL A 762 -5.27 2.60 -13.20
C VAL A 762 -5.85 4.01 -13.15
N CYS A 763 -5.69 4.72 -12.03
CA CYS A 763 -6.35 6.03 -11.86
C CYS A 763 -5.53 7.20 -12.38
N LYS A 764 -4.27 6.96 -12.71
CA LYS A 764 -3.30 8.00 -13.08
C LYS A 764 -2.47 7.49 -14.26
N SER A 765 -2.13 8.39 -15.18
CA SER A 765 -1.11 8.05 -16.19
C SER A 765 0.21 7.75 -15.49
N GLY A 766 0.79 6.60 -15.82
CA GLY A 766 2.00 6.09 -15.21
C GLY A 766 2.77 5.19 -16.16
N VAL A 767 3.86 4.63 -15.65
CA VAL A 767 4.70 3.67 -16.36
C VAL A 767 4.16 2.27 -16.11
N TYR A 768 3.94 1.51 -17.18
CA TYR A 768 3.72 0.08 -17.06
C TYR A 768 5.07 -0.59 -16.85
N ARG A 769 5.14 -1.49 -15.86
CA ARG A 769 6.37 -2.20 -15.50
C ARG A 769 6.14 -3.70 -15.58
N PHE A 770 6.96 -4.40 -16.35
CA PHE A 770 6.94 -5.85 -16.49
C PHE A 770 8.20 -6.49 -15.91
N THR A 771 8.01 -7.61 -15.22
CA THR A 771 9.10 -8.45 -14.68
C THR A 771 8.77 -9.94 -14.83
N SER A 772 9.81 -10.77 -14.79
CA SER A 772 9.68 -12.24 -14.75
C SER A 772 10.47 -12.79 -13.58
N THR A 773 9.80 -13.32 -12.57
CA THR A 773 10.41 -13.78 -11.31
C THR A 773 11.35 -14.98 -11.49
N THR A 774 11.31 -15.66 -12.62
CA THR A 774 12.27 -16.72 -12.98
C THR A 774 13.57 -16.19 -13.57
N ARG A 775 13.54 -15.09 -14.35
CA ARG A 775 14.73 -14.49 -14.97
C ARG A 775 15.37 -13.44 -14.07
N ASP A 776 14.53 -12.72 -13.32
CA ASP A 776 14.90 -11.63 -12.44
C ASP A 776 14.08 -11.71 -11.13
N PRO A 777 14.40 -12.67 -10.23
CA PRO A 777 13.62 -12.95 -9.03
C PRO A 777 13.54 -11.78 -8.05
N ASN A 778 14.49 -10.85 -8.10
CA ASN A 778 14.54 -9.66 -7.25
C ASN A 778 14.16 -8.38 -8.01
N GLU A 779 13.72 -8.51 -9.27
CA GLU A 779 13.20 -7.41 -10.08
C GLU A 779 14.12 -6.19 -10.27
N LEU A 780 15.43 -6.44 -10.38
CA LEU A 780 16.45 -5.42 -10.53
C LEU A 780 16.51 -4.81 -11.94
N HIS A 781 15.97 -5.51 -12.95
CA HIS A 781 16.01 -5.13 -14.36
C HIS A 781 14.61 -5.20 -15.00
N PRO A 782 13.66 -4.37 -14.56
CA PRO A 782 12.32 -4.36 -15.13
C PRO A 782 12.30 -3.79 -16.56
N ILE A 783 11.32 -4.24 -17.35
CA ILE A 783 10.98 -3.60 -18.63
C ILE A 783 9.88 -2.59 -18.37
N GLU A 784 10.14 -1.33 -18.72
CA GLU A 784 9.25 -0.21 -18.44
C GLU A 784 8.88 0.53 -19.72
N GLU A 785 7.59 0.79 -19.91
CA GLU A 785 7.05 1.51 -21.07
C GLU A 785 5.81 2.32 -20.70
N TYR A 786 5.47 3.31 -21.53
CA TYR A 786 4.37 4.25 -21.27
C TYR A 786 3.01 3.81 -21.86
N SER A 787 2.96 2.67 -22.55
CA SER A 787 1.73 2.09 -23.08
C SER A 787 1.82 0.57 -23.12
N ILE A 788 0.69 -0.11 -22.99
CA ILE A 788 0.65 -1.56 -23.02
C ILE A 788 1.16 -2.15 -24.35
N SER A 789 0.90 -1.47 -25.48
CA SER A 789 1.33 -1.93 -26.80
C SER A 789 2.84 -1.81 -26.98
N ALA A 790 3.45 -0.74 -26.47
CA ALA A 790 4.90 -0.57 -26.47
C ALA A 790 5.55 -1.60 -25.53
N LEU A 791 4.96 -1.83 -24.36
CA LEU A 791 5.43 -2.83 -23.41
C LEU A 791 5.40 -4.23 -24.02
N ALA A 792 4.28 -4.65 -24.60
CA ALA A 792 4.14 -5.95 -25.22
C ALA A 792 5.15 -6.15 -26.36
N ALA A 793 5.35 -5.14 -27.23
CA ALA A 793 6.33 -5.20 -28.31
C ALA A 793 7.77 -5.33 -27.79
N ARG A 794 8.10 -4.62 -26.69
CA ARG A 794 9.43 -4.70 -26.07
C ARG A 794 9.65 -6.03 -25.35
N VAL A 795 8.63 -6.53 -24.65
CA VAL A 795 8.64 -7.86 -24.03
C VAL A 795 8.86 -8.93 -25.09
N ALA A 796 8.11 -8.92 -26.20
CA ALA A 796 8.31 -9.87 -27.30
C ALA A 796 9.76 -9.86 -27.81
N LYS A 797 10.32 -8.66 -28.00
CA LYS A 797 11.70 -8.47 -28.49
C LYS A 797 12.76 -8.97 -27.49
N GLU A 798 12.63 -8.65 -26.21
CA GLU A 798 13.62 -8.99 -25.18
C GLU A 798 13.49 -10.43 -24.67
N PHE A 799 12.27 -10.97 -24.62
CA PHE A 799 12.01 -12.33 -24.16
C PHE A 799 12.16 -13.37 -25.27
N GLY A 800 12.02 -12.95 -26.54
CA GLY A 800 11.97 -13.85 -27.70
C GLY A 800 10.72 -14.73 -27.70
N ASP A 801 9.67 -14.29 -27.00
CA ASP A 801 8.48 -15.06 -26.67
C ASP A 801 7.22 -14.21 -26.87
N GLU A 802 6.41 -14.59 -27.86
CA GLU A 802 5.13 -13.94 -28.15
C GLU A 802 4.07 -14.23 -27.07
N ASP A 803 4.19 -15.33 -26.32
CA ASP A 803 3.24 -15.69 -25.27
C ASP A 803 3.36 -14.74 -24.06
N ALA A 804 4.58 -14.34 -23.69
CA ALA A 804 4.82 -13.34 -22.65
C ALA A 804 4.22 -11.97 -23.04
N ALA A 805 4.38 -11.57 -24.30
CA ALA A 805 3.80 -10.33 -24.82
C ALA A 805 2.28 -10.36 -24.84
N LYS A 806 1.68 -11.49 -25.27
CA LYS A 806 0.23 -11.71 -25.20
C LYS A 806 -0.27 -11.68 -23.76
N TRP A 807 0.45 -12.34 -22.84
CA TRP A 807 0.09 -12.36 -21.43
C TRP A 807 0.03 -10.96 -20.83
N VAL A 808 0.96 -10.06 -21.17
CA VAL A 808 0.96 -8.66 -20.71
C VAL A 808 -0.34 -7.95 -21.12
N VAL A 809 -0.79 -8.16 -22.36
CA VAL A 809 -2.04 -7.57 -22.85
C VAL A 809 -3.25 -8.15 -22.13
N ASP A 810 -3.27 -9.46 -21.89
CA ASP A 810 -4.38 -10.10 -21.16
C ASP A 810 -4.39 -9.72 -19.68
N ALA A 811 -3.21 -9.54 -19.06
CA ALA A 811 -3.07 -9.07 -17.69
C ALA A 811 -3.60 -7.63 -17.51
N GLU A 812 -3.38 -6.72 -18.47
CA GLU A 812 -3.97 -5.38 -18.42
C GLU A 812 -5.51 -5.46 -18.45
N LYS A 813 -6.07 -6.23 -19.38
CA LYS A 813 -7.52 -6.39 -19.51
C LYS A 813 -8.13 -6.94 -18.22
N ILE A 814 -7.52 -7.98 -17.66
CA ILE A 814 -7.97 -8.59 -16.39
C ILE A 814 -7.86 -7.58 -15.24
N GLY A 815 -6.76 -6.84 -15.15
CA GLY A 815 -6.58 -5.81 -14.13
C GLY A 815 -7.65 -4.72 -14.18
N LYS A 816 -7.92 -4.18 -15.38
CA LYS A 816 -8.96 -3.15 -15.58
C LYS A 816 -10.37 -3.68 -15.27
N TRP A 817 -10.72 -4.88 -15.74
CA TRP A 817 -11.99 -5.53 -15.41
C TRP A 817 -12.12 -5.78 -13.90
N TRP A 818 -11.05 -6.26 -13.25
CA TRP A 818 -11.03 -6.55 -11.83
C TRP A 818 -11.36 -5.29 -11.01
N VAL A 819 -10.89 -4.10 -11.40
CA VAL A 819 -11.23 -2.86 -10.69
C VAL A 819 -12.73 -2.61 -10.63
N VAL A 820 -13.42 -2.76 -11.76
CA VAL A 820 -14.88 -2.55 -11.82
C VAL A 820 -15.62 -3.66 -11.08
N GLU A 821 -15.18 -4.90 -11.23
CA GLU A 821 -15.77 -6.05 -10.56
C GLU A 821 -15.66 -5.95 -9.03
N GLN A 822 -14.53 -5.48 -8.50
CA GLN A 822 -14.36 -5.25 -7.08
C GLN A 822 -15.29 -4.17 -6.55
N ARG A 823 -15.40 -3.04 -7.25
CA ARG A 823 -16.37 -1.99 -6.90
C ARG A 823 -17.80 -2.53 -6.87
N ARG A 824 -18.16 -3.38 -7.84
CA ARG A 824 -19.48 -4.04 -7.89
C ARG A 824 -19.70 -4.97 -6.69
N ARG A 825 -18.74 -5.83 -6.35
CA ARG A 825 -18.83 -6.78 -5.21
C ARG A 825 -18.98 -6.07 -3.87
N TRP A 826 -18.23 -4.99 -3.69
CA TRP A 826 -18.27 -4.14 -2.50
C TRP A 826 -19.44 -3.15 -2.50
N ARG A 827 -20.25 -3.09 -3.58
CA ARG A 827 -21.33 -2.10 -3.77
C ARG A 827 -20.83 -0.65 -3.60
N PHE A 828 -19.60 -0.40 -4.04
CA PHE A 828 -18.93 0.88 -3.90
C PHE A 828 -19.16 1.77 -5.13
N MET A 829 -19.56 3.03 -4.90
CA MET A 829 -19.86 4.01 -5.93
C MET A 829 -18.99 5.28 -5.88
N GLY A 830 -18.18 5.44 -4.82
CA GLY A 830 -17.35 6.62 -4.62
C GLY A 830 -16.18 6.68 -5.58
N ALA A 831 -15.37 7.75 -5.47
CA ALA A 831 -14.12 7.84 -6.21
C ALA A 831 -13.04 6.94 -5.60
N SER A 832 -12.09 6.47 -6.43
CA SER A 832 -10.99 5.61 -5.96
C SER A 832 -9.85 6.38 -5.31
N LEU A 833 -9.58 7.61 -5.76
CA LEU A 833 -8.53 8.44 -5.21
C LEU A 833 -9.05 9.29 -4.05
N GLN A 834 -8.20 9.51 -3.05
CA GLN A 834 -8.54 10.39 -1.92
C GLN A 834 -8.99 11.78 -2.39
N ASP A 835 -8.27 12.38 -3.34
CA ASP A 835 -8.50 13.76 -3.80
C ASP A 835 -9.84 13.95 -4.53
N ASP A 836 -10.43 12.87 -5.04
CA ASP A 836 -11.68 12.88 -5.80
C ASP A 836 -12.91 12.56 -4.92
N ARG A 837 -12.72 12.29 -3.62
CA ARG A 837 -13.78 11.93 -2.67
C ARG A 837 -14.35 13.14 -1.92
N THR A 838 -15.61 13.06 -1.53
CA THR A 838 -16.27 14.06 -0.68
C THR A 838 -15.72 14.05 0.74
N ALA A 839 -15.90 15.14 1.49
CA ALA A 839 -15.46 15.22 2.88
C ALA A 839 -16.07 14.12 3.78
N GLU A 840 -17.34 13.75 3.51
CA GLU A 840 -18.03 12.65 4.20
C GLU A 840 -17.37 11.29 3.90
N GLU A 841 -17.00 11.04 2.64
CA GLU A 841 -16.30 9.81 2.23
C GLU A 841 -14.85 9.74 2.75
N LEU A 842 -14.28 10.86 3.14
CA LEU A 842 -12.93 10.99 3.71
C LEU A 842 -12.89 11.02 5.22
N GLU A 843 -14.04 11.10 5.91
CA GLU A 843 -14.09 11.28 7.35
C GLU A 843 -13.24 10.22 8.06
N GLY A 844 -12.17 10.66 8.72
CA GLY A 844 -11.24 9.82 9.48
C GLY A 844 -10.30 8.88 8.67
N ALA A 845 -10.34 8.89 7.33
CA ALA A 845 -9.49 8.05 6.50
C ALA A 845 -8.00 8.38 6.73
N GLY A 846 -7.18 7.37 7.00
CA GLY A 846 -5.74 7.55 7.31
C GLY A 846 -5.44 8.33 8.59
N THR A 847 -6.44 8.54 9.47
CA THR A 847 -6.26 9.28 10.73
C THR A 847 -6.74 8.45 11.90
N THR A 848 -6.38 8.86 13.12
CA THR A 848 -6.99 8.37 14.36
C THR A 848 -8.15 9.27 14.75
N LYS A 849 -9.26 8.71 15.27
CA LYS A 849 -10.46 9.46 15.70
C LYS A 849 -10.23 10.60 16.71
N LYS A 850 -9.08 10.64 17.40
CA LYS A 850 -8.75 11.70 18.37
C LYS A 850 -7.80 12.73 17.74
N GLU A 851 -8.07 14.02 18.00
CA GLU A 851 -7.43 15.18 17.36
C GLU A 851 -6.03 15.54 17.90
N HIS A 852 -5.59 14.97 19.02
CA HIS A 852 -4.31 15.34 19.66
C HIS A 852 -3.35 14.16 19.80
N TRP A 853 -2.07 14.42 19.52
CA TRP A 853 -1.01 13.41 19.57
C TRP A 853 -0.75 12.83 20.97
N TRP A 854 -1.24 13.48 22.03
CA TRP A 854 -1.16 12.99 23.41
C TRP A 854 -2.48 12.41 23.93
N ASP A 855 -3.55 12.44 23.15
CA ASP A 855 -4.80 11.74 23.49
C ASP A 855 -4.77 10.27 23.03
N THR A 856 -3.56 9.74 22.81
CA THR A 856 -3.24 8.32 22.69
C THR A 856 -3.40 7.61 24.03
#